data_AF-A0A8B7ZH81-F1
#
_entry.id   AF-A0A8B7ZH81-F1
#
_cell.length_a   1.000
_cell.length_b   1.000
_cell.length_c   1.000
_cell.angle_alpha   90.00
_cell.angle_beta   90.00
_cell.angle_gamma   90.00
#
_symmetry.space_group_name_H-M   'P 1'
#
loop_
_entity.id
_entity.type
_entity.pdbx_description
1 polymer ?
#
loop_
_entity_poly.entity_id
_entity_poly.type
_entity_poly.pdbx_seq_one_letter_code
_entity_poly.pdbx_strand_id
1 'polypeptide(L)'
;MSATMGCVVTKGRDGGGSTGAGRNEVPVFVQTASENYPDLSQHNNHMAKCLTPDIYKQLFDLRTSFGCDLDRCIQTGVDNPGHPFIMTVGMVAGDEECYETFAPFFDPVISDRHGGYSPTEKHVTDLHPEHLVGGELDPKYVVSSRVRTGRSIRGYALPPLCTRAERRDVEKIMVDALASLGGPLKGTYYPLDKMTEKEQEQLIEDHFLFDKPVSPLLTAARMARDWPDARGIWHNDLKNFLVWINEEDHVRVISMEKGGNMRAVFSRFCEGLGKIEASLKSKNYEYMWNEHLGFVLTCPSNLGTGVRAGVHLKIPLLSKHEKFDEILSKLRLQKRGTGGVDTASTDGTFDISNLDRLGTSEVRQVQMVVDGVNTLVAMEKALEGGESIDDLMPDSKTDPDLAEYPDLSKHNNHMAHCLTPRIWKNLKDKQTPSGYTLLDCINTGIQNPGHPHIMTVGVVAGDEECYDVFAELMDPVISARHGGYDKDAKHLTNLNSNDLRGGDNLDPKYVLSSRVRTGRSIRGYALPPHCTKEERAAIEKIVVDALAGLEGPLKGTYYPLEGMSEVTQEQLIADHFLFDKPVSPLLTAAKMDRDWPQARGIWHNEEKNFLVWVNEEDHTRVISMDKGGNMKKVFTRFCEGLQKVEALIKAAGKEFMWNEHLGYILTCPSNLGTGLRGGVHVKLPLVSQDPRFDKILKAMRLQKRGTGGVDTASTDGIFDISNLDRLGTSEVEQVQCVVDGVELLIKMEKALEKGISIDDLLPAACKPRPPTKVMSSNYPDLSKHNNWMAKCLTPAIYDKLSQLKTKSGFTLDDCIQTGVDNPGHPFIMTVGMVAGDEECYELFADLFDPVIDARHGGYPKTAKHPTDLDATKLKGGDDLDPAFVLSSRVRTGRCIRGISLPPHCTRAERAMVEKICVDALDVLDGPLKGTYYPLTGMTEETQDKLIADHFLFDKPVSPLLLAANMARDWPQARGIWHNNEKTFLVWINEEDHTRVISMEKGGNIKRVFERFCEGLQKVEAAIKSKGHEFMWNDHLGFVLTCPSNLGTGLRAGVHVKIPLLSRHEKFDALLEKLRLQKRGTGGVDTASTDGTFDISNADRIGVSEVQLVQMVVDGVGLLVKMEKALMAGEEIDGLFPKGV
;
A
#
# COMPACT_ATOMS: atom_id res chain seq x y z
N MET A 1 38.44 1.89 0.38
CA MET A 1 38.82 1.55 -1.00
C MET A 1 38.20 2.59 -1.92
N SER A 2 39.00 3.19 -2.80
CA SER A 2 38.63 4.32 -3.66
C SER A 2 37.50 3.95 -4.65
N ALA A 3 36.32 4.54 -4.51
CA ALA A 3 35.24 4.46 -5.48
C ALA A 3 35.19 5.77 -6.27
N THR A 4 35.58 5.71 -7.53
CA THR A 4 35.52 6.81 -8.49
C THR A 4 34.04 7.04 -8.86
N MET A 5 33.45 8.16 -8.43
CA MET A 5 32.11 8.60 -8.84
C MET A 5 32.12 8.98 -10.33
N GLY A 6 31.31 8.30 -11.14
CA GLY A 6 31.17 8.58 -12.57
C GLY A 6 29.95 9.44 -12.85
N CYS A 7 30.16 10.64 -13.38
CA CYS A 7 29.11 11.44 -14.00
C CYS A 7 28.80 10.83 -15.39
N VAL A 8 27.57 10.34 -15.62
CA VAL A 8 27.19 9.68 -16.89
C VAL A 8 26.25 10.59 -17.68
N VAL A 9 26.62 10.88 -18.93
CA VAL A 9 25.78 11.55 -19.92
C VAL A 9 24.97 10.47 -20.66
N THR A 10 23.65 10.47 -20.49
CA THR A 10 22.74 9.61 -21.28
C THR A 10 22.53 10.23 -22.67
N LYS A 11 23.23 9.71 -23.69
CA LYS A 11 22.97 10.07 -25.09
C LYS A 11 21.69 9.39 -25.58
N GLY A 12 20.61 10.17 -25.72
CA GLY A 12 19.47 9.82 -26.55
C GLY A 12 19.83 9.85 -28.04
N ARG A 13 19.33 8.87 -28.81
CA ARG A 13 19.55 8.74 -30.26
C ARG A 13 18.89 9.87 -31.06
N ASP A 14 19.54 10.19 -32.18
CA ASP A 14 19.38 11.36 -33.05
C ASP A 14 18.00 11.63 -33.66
N GLY A 15 17.71 12.92 -33.81
CA GLY A 15 16.82 13.51 -34.80
C GLY A 15 17.27 14.95 -35.09
N GLY A 16 17.96 15.17 -36.22
CA GLY A 16 18.70 16.40 -36.50
C GLY A 16 17.87 17.65 -36.82
N GLY A 17 18.42 18.81 -36.42
CA GLY A 17 17.98 20.15 -36.80
C GLY A 17 18.82 21.22 -36.09
N SER A 18 19.57 22.01 -36.85
CA SER A 18 20.66 22.87 -36.37
C SER A 18 20.23 24.27 -35.89
N THR A 19 21.11 24.83 -35.04
CA THR A 19 21.39 26.25 -34.69
C THR A 19 20.54 26.94 -33.62
N GLY A 20 21.01 26.79 -32.37
CA GLY A 20 20.90 27.75 -31.27
C GLY A 20 22.06 27.49 -30.29
N ALA A 21 22.75 28.52 -29.81
CA ALA A 21 23.96 28.39 -28.99
C ALA A 21 23.75 27.43 -27.79
N GLY A 22 24.52 26.34 -27.76
CA GLY A 22 24.37 25.27 -26.78
C GLY A 22 24.71 25.73 -25.37
N ARG A 23 23.70 25.75 -24.48
CA ARG A 23 23.94 25.54 -23.05
C ARG A 23 24.34 24.07 -22.89
N ASN A 24 25.51 23.80 -22.31
CA ASN A 24 25.89 22.44 -21.93
C ASN A 24 24.77 21.85 -21.07
N GLU A 25 24.28 20.65 -21.40
CA GLU A 25 23.34 19.94 -20.54
C GLU A 25 23.96 19.82 -19.15
N VAL A 26 23.31 20.43 -18.15
CA VAL A 26 23.74 20.34 -16.76
C VAL A 26 23.57 18.89 -16.32
N PRO A 27 24.62 18.21 -15.86
CA PRO A 27 24.51 16.83 -15.39
C PRO A 27 23.55 16.75 -14.21
N VAL A 28 22.58 15.84 -14.26
CA VAL A 28 21.72 15.51 -13.12
C VAL A 28 22.49 14.58 -12.20
N PHE A 29 22.49 14.86 -10.90
CA PHE A 29 23.07 13.95 -9.92
C PHE A 29 22.34 12.59 -9.95
N VAL A 30 23.08 11.51 -10.22
CA VAL A 30 22.56 10.13 -10.19
C VAL A 30 22.94 9.52 -8.86
N GLN A 31 21.97 9.41 -7.96
CA GLN A 31 22.14 8.80 -6.65
C GLN A 31 22.17 7.27 -6.70
N THR A 32 22.92 6.64 -5.80
CA THR A 32 22.82 5.20 -5.55
C THR A 32 21.84 4.90 -4.42
N ALA A 33 21.23 3.70 -4.43
CA ALA A 33 20.36 3.25 -3.34
C ALA A 33 21.06 3.28 -1.96
N SER A 34 22.37 2.98 -1.92
CA SER A 34 23.16 3.03 -0.68
C SER A 34 23.31 4.44 -0.11
N GLU A 35 23.44 5.45 -0.97
CA GLU A 35 23.56 6.84 -0.54
C GLU A 35 22.23 7.44 -0.09
N ASN A 36 21.11 6.92 -0.60
CA ASN A 36 19.77 7.40 -0.26
C ASN A 36 19.08 6.60 0.89
N TYR A 37 19.73 5.55 1.39
CA TYR A 37 19.19 4.73 2.48
C TYR A 37 18.97 5.59 3.75
N PRO A 38 17.79 5.51 4.40
CA PRO A 38 17.52 6.30 5.60
C PRO A 38 18.33 5.82 6.81
N ASP A 39 18.74 6.74 7.68
CA ASP A 39 19.24 6.37 9.02
C ASP A 39 18.05 6.00 9.91
N LEU A 40 17.98 4.73 10.29
CA LEU A 40 16.91 4.14 11.08
C LEU A 40 17.39 3.72 12.49
N SER A 41 18.59 4.12 12.90
CA SER A 41 19.23 3.66 14.14
C SER A 41 18.48 4.05 15.42
N GLN A 42 17.62 5.06 15.36
CA GLN A 42 16.81 5.56 16.49
C GLN A 42 15.31 5.29 16.31
N HIS A 43 14.93 4.43 15.36
CA HIS A 43 13.53 4.21 15.00
C HIS A 43 12.94 2.96 15.66
N ASN A 44 11.73 3.11 16.23
CA ASN A 44 10.93 2.05 16.83
C ASN A 44 9.60 1.88 16.08
N ASN A 45 9.65 1.23 14.92
CA ASN A 45 8.48 0.87 14.13
C ASN A 45 8.73 -0.39 13.28
N HIS A 46 7.66 -1.04 12.80
CA HIS A 46 7.75 -2.30 12.04
C HIS A 46 8.51 -2.14 10.71
N MET A 47 8.34 -1.00 10.01
CA MET A 47 9.10 -0.65 8.80
C MET A 47 10.61 -0.70 9.07
N ALA A 48 11.08 -0.01 10.11
CA ALA A 48 12.50 0.11 10.41
C ALA A 48 13.14 -1.23 10.82
N LYS A 49 12.37 -2.11 11.46
CA LYS A 49 12.81 -3.46 11.80
C LYS A 49 13.01 -4.37 10.59
N CYS A 50 12.23 -4.14 9.53
CA CYS A 50 12.19 -5.03 8.36
C CYS A 50 13.00 -4.49 7.17
N LEU A 51 13.15 -3.17 7.04
CA LEU A 51 13.88 -2.56 5.93
C LEU A 51 15.39 -2.77 6.13
N THR A 52 16.03 -3.43 5.17
CA THR A 52 17.49 -3.62 5.13
C THR A 52 18.08 -2.91 3.92
N PRO A 53 19.40 -2.59 3.92
CA PRO A 53 20.05 -2.00 2.75
C PRO A 53 19.91 -2.82 1.47
N ASP A 54 19.93 -4.15 1.57
CA ASP A 54 19.78 -5.04 0.40
C ASP A 54 18.36 -5.03 -0.16
N ILE A 55 17.34 -5.08 0.72
CA ILE A 55 15.93 -4.95 0.32
C ILE A 55 15.69 -3.57 -0.31
N TYR A 56 16.19 -2.50 0.32
CA TYR A 56 16.06 -1.15 -0.22
C TYR A 56 16.69 -1.04 -1.60
N LYS A 57 17.92 -1.54 -1.77
CA LYS A 57 18.62 -1.57 -3.07
C LYS A 57 17.86 -2.34 -4.14
N GLN A 58 17.23 -3.46 -3.78
CA GLN A 58 16.42 -4.24 -4.71
C GLN A 58 15.20 -3.46 -5.22
N LEU A 59 14.59 -2.63 -4.36
CA LEU A 59 13.30 -1.99 -4.63
C LEU A 59 13.41 -0.51 -5.04
N PHE A 60 14.60 0.10 -4.90
CA PHE A 60 14.85 1.53 -5.03
C PHE A 60 14.34 2.16 -6.34
N ASP A 61 14.61 1.49 -7.47
CA ASP A 61 14.27 1.98 -8.81
C ASP A 61 12.86 1.55 -9.26
N LEU A 62 12.16 0.73 -8.47
CA LEU A 62 10.81 0.26 -8.83
C LEU A 62 9.77 1.35 -8.63
N ARG A 63 8.76 1.37 -9.50
CA ARG A 63 7.63 2.29 -9.47
C ARG A 63 6.35 1.53 -9.78
N THR A 64 5.26 1.86 -9.09
CA THR A 64 3.91 1.36 -9.45
C THR A 64 3.41 2.04 -10.72
N SER A 65 2.29 1.56 -11.27
CA SER A 65 1.60 2.18 -12.41
C SER A 65 1.06 3.59 -12.12
N PHE A 66 0.85 3.95 -10.85
CA PHE A 66 0.54 5.33 -10.42
C PHE A 66 1.80 6.18 -10.18
N GLY A 67 3.00 5.61 -10.36
CA GLY A 67 4.27 6.27 -10.13
C GLY A 67 4.69 6.33 -8.66
N CYS A 68 4.07 5.55 -7.77
CA CYS A 68 4.48 5.47 -6.36
C CYS A 68 5.84 4.78 -6.24
N ASP A 69 6.69 5.27 -5.34
CA ASP A 69 7.98 4.68 -5.01
C ASP A 69 8.09 4.28 -3.55
N LEU A 70 9.13 3.51 -3.23
CA LEU A 70 9.35 3.00 -1.88
C LEU A 70 9.57 4.14 -0.87
N ASP A 71 10.31 5.19 -1.25
CA ASP A 71 10.57 6.34 -0.39
C ASP A 71 9.26 7.03 0.03
N ARG A 72 8.31 7.17 -0.91
CA ARG A 72 6.99 7.70 -0.62
C ARG A 72 6.21 6.84 0.38
N CYS A 73 6.33 5.51 0.30
CA CYS A 73 5.68 4.59 1.23
C CYS A 73 6.25 4.68 2.66
N ILE A 74 7.57 4.87 2.80
CA ILE A 74 8.25 4.85 4.12
C ILE A 74 8.43 6.22 4.76
N GLN A 75 8.20 7.33 4.03
CA GLN A 75 8.50 8.69 4.52
C GLN A 75 7.85 8.98 5.87
N THR A 76 6.62 8.52 6.09
CA THR A 76 5.94 8.69 7.39
C THR A 76 6.71 8.06 8.55
N GLY A 77 7.36 6.90 8.38
CA GLY A 77 8.16 6.29 9.43
C GLY A 77 9.56 6.87 9.52
N VAL A 78 10.14 7.34 8.41
CA VAL A 78 11.44 8.01 8.42
C VAL A 78 11.38 9.32 9.21
N ASP A 79 10.34 10.14 8.97
CA ASP A 79 10.16 11.42 9.65
C ASP A 79 9.67 11.29 11.10
N ASN A 80 9.17 10.10 11.46
CA ASN A 80 8.61 9.82 12.77
C ASN A 80 9.26 8.56 13.36
N PRO A 81 10.34 8.71 14.17
CA PRO A 81 11.07 7.57 14.72
C PRO A 81 10.25 6.68 15.65
N GLY A 82 9.00 7.06 15.98
CA GLY A 82 8.13 6.27 16.83
C GLY A 82 8.36 6.56 18.31
N HIS A 83 7.61 5.85 19.15
CA HIS A 83 7.62 6.03 20.60
C HIS A 83 8.26 4.80 21.27
N PRO A 84 9.07 4.92 22.33
CA PRO A 84 9.76 3.77 22.93
C PRO A 84 8.85 2.63 23.38
N PHE A 85 7.59 2.93 23.73
CA PHE A 85 6.63 1.95 24.26
C PHE A 85 5.54 1.54 23.27
N ILE A 86 5.44 2.20 22.10
CA ILE A 86 4.37 1.93 21.13
C ILE A 86 5.02 1.70 19.76
N MET A 87 4.93 0.45 19.29
CA MET A 87 5.45 0.06 17.98
C MET A 87 4.42 0.40 16.91
N THR A 88 4.70 1.43 16.12
CA THR A 88 3.87 1.83 14.98
C THR A 88 4.27 1.04 13.72
N VAL A 89 3.47 1.12 12.64
CA VAL A 89 3.81 0.46 11.37
C VAL A 89 4.97 1.19 10.67
N GLY A 90 4.92 2.53 10.59
CA GLY A 90 5.99 3.33 9.98
C GLY A 90 5.96 3.40 8.44
N MET A 91 4.90 2.92 7.79
CA MET A 91 4.74 3.01 6.34
C MET A 91 3.28 2.96 5.90
N VAL A 92 3.01 3.45 4.70
CA VAL A 92 1.69 3.46 4.03
C VAL A 92 1.82 3.08 2.56
N ALA A 93 0.76 2.54 1.97
CA ALA A 93 0.66 2.30 0.53
C ALA A 93 0.13 3.55 -0.20
N GLY A 94 0.72 3.89 -1.35
CA GLY A 94 0.21 4.95 -2.23
C GLY A 94 -0.89 4.49 -3.18
N ASP A 95 -0.94 3.20 -3.49
CA ASP A 95 -1.94 2.56 -4.34
C ASP A 95 -2.00 1.05 -4.01
N GLU A 96 -2.94 0.33 -4.64
CA GLU A 96 -3.12 -1.11 -4.43
C GLU A 96 -1.88 -1.93 -4.85
N GLU A 97 -1.19 -1.49 -5.90
CA GLU A 97 -0.06 -2.20 -6.51
C GLU A 97 1.21 -2.15 -5.64
N CYS A 98 1.30 -1.21 -4.70
CA CYS A 98 2.39 -1.12 -3.72
C CYS A 98 2.61 -2.46 -2.99
N TYR A 99 1.52 -3.17 -2.65
CA TYR A 99 1.59 -4.46 -1.97
C TYR A 99 2.11 -5.60 -2.84
N GLU A 100 2.11 -5.46 -4.17
CA GLU A 100 2.72 -6.42 -5.09
C GLU A 100 4.14 -5.99 -5.50
N THR A 101 4.31 -4.72 -5.88
CA THR A 101 5.58 -4.15 -6.37
C THR A 101 6.67 -4.18 -5.30
N PHE A 102 6.29 -3.89 -4.05
CA PHE A 102 7.21 -3.83 -2.92
C PHE A 102 7.01 -5.00 -1.95
N ALA A 103 6.38 -6.10 -2.39
CA ALA A 103 6.11 -7.30 -1.58
C ALA A 103 7.34 -7.81 -0.80
N PRO A 104 8.58 -7.86 -1.36
CA PRO A 104 9.77 -8.29 -0.61
C PRO A 104 10.03 -7.48 0.68
N PHE A 105 9.46 -6.28 0.80
CA PHE A 105 9.52 -5.43 1.99
C PHE A 105 8.18 -5.35 2.74
N PHE A 106 7.06 -5.21 2.02
CA PHE A 106 5.72 -5.12 2.61
C PHE A 106 5.34 -6.41 3.36
N ASP A 107 5.63 -7.59 2.81
CA ASP A 107 5.24 -8.85 3.44
C ASP A 107 5.94 -9.09 4.79
N PRO A 108 7.27 -8.86 4.93
CA PRO A 108 7.91 -8.88 6.25
C PRO A 108 7.25 -7.94 7.27
N VAL A 109 6.88 -6.72 6.87
CA VAL A 109 6.21 -5.76 7.78
C VAL A 109 4.82 -6.22 8.15
N ILE A 110 4.06 -6.76 7.20
CA ILE A 110 2.72 -7.34 7.42
C ILE A 110 2.83 -8.52 8.39
N SER A 111 3.79 -9.42 8.17
CA SER A 111 4.03 -10.58 9.02
C SER A 111 4.36 -10.17 10.45
N ASP A 112 5.30 -9.23 10.64
CA ASP A 112 5.69 -8.75 11.97
C ASP A 112 4.53 -8.02 12.68
N ARG A 113 3.73 -7.24 11.95
CA ARG A 113 2.57 -6.53 12.51
C ARG A 113 1.41 -7.47 12.84
N HIS A 114 1.17 -8.51 12.04
CA HIS A 114 -0.01 -9.39 12.14
C HIS A 114 0.36 -10.79 12.64
N GLY A 115 1.32 -10.88 13.56
CA GLY A 115 1.55 -12.09 14.36
C GLY A 115 2.10 -13.28 13.58
N GLY A 116 2.88 -13.04 12.53
CA GLY A 116 3.49 -14.07 11.70
C GLY A 116 2.71 -14.41 10.43
N TYR A 117 1.71 -13.62 10.05
CA TYR A 117 0.95 -13.81 8.81
C TYR A 117 1.89 -13.90 7.60
N SER A 118 1.98 -15.09 7.01
CA SER A 118 2.97 -15.43 5.99
C SER A 118 2.50 -15.03 4.59
N PRO A 119 3.41 -14.73 3.64
CA PRO A 119 3.07 -14.32 2.27
C PRO A 119 2.19 -15.32 1.49
N THR A 120 2.09 -16.56 1.96
CA THR A 120 1.32 -17.64 1.33
C THR A 120 -0.04 -17.89 1.96
N GLU A 121 -0.31 -17.31 3.14
CA GLU A 121 -1.62 -17.42 3.76
C GLU A 121 -2.69 -16.68 2.95
N LYS A 122 -3.96 -17.01 3.17
CA LYS A 122 -5.08 -16.35 2.52
C LYS A 122 -5.98 -15.71 3.56
N HIS A 123 -6.57 -14.59 3.22
CA HIS A 123 -7.53 -13.96 4.10
C HIS A 123 -8.91 -14.57 3.90
N VAL A 124 -9.67 -14.68 4.98
CA VAL A 124 -11.04 -15.21 4.98
C VAL A 124 -11.99 -14.05 5.26
N THR A 125 -13.04 -13.91 4.46
CA THR A 125 -14.10 -12.90 4.62
C THR A 125 -15.41 -13.61 4.96
N ASP A 126 -16.16 -13.07 5.93
CA ASP A 126 -17.50 -13.53 6.28
C ASP A 126 -18.31 -12.35 6.83
N LEU A 127 -19.26 -11.85 6.02
CA LEU A 127 -20.17 -10.76 6.36
C LEU A 127 -21.60 -11.25 6.63
N HIS A 128 -21.78 -12.51 7.04
CA HIS A 128 -23.08 -13.09 7.36
C HIS A 128 -23.42 -12.94 8.86
N PRO A 129 -24.25 -11.95 9.27
CA PRO A 129 -24.53 -11.69 10.68
C PRO A 129 -25.23 -12.86 11.41
N GLU A 130 -25.89 -13.76 10.68
CA GLU A 130 -26.50 -14.98 11.19
C GLU A 130 -25.48 -15.98 11.77
N HIS A 131 -24.21 -15.90 11.37
CA HIS A 131 -23.13 -16.73 11.91
C HIS A 131 -22.63 -16.25 13.29
N LEU A 132 -22.98 -15.02 13.70
CA LEU A 132 -22.67 -14.52 15.03
C LEU A 132 -23.58 -15.22 16.07
N VAL A 133 -23.00 -15.70 17.17
CA VAL A 133 -23.69 -16.35 18.29
C VAL A 133 -23.70 -15.41 19.50
N GLY A 134 -24.86 -15.25 20.15
CA GLY A 134 -25.04 -14.28 21.23
C GLY A 134 -25.09 -12.83 20.73
N GLY A 135 -24.37 -11.92 21.38
CA GLY A 135 -24.27 -10.51 20.99
C GLY A 135 -25.20 -9.55 21.73
N GLU A 136 -26.00 -10.04 22.67
CA GLU A 136 -26.75 -9.21 23.64
C GLU A 136 -25.92 -9.13 24.94
N LEU A 137 -25.08 -8.11 25.05
CA LEU A 137 -24.16 -7.94 26.17
C LEU A 137 -24.83 -7.21 27.34
N ASP A 138 -24.36 -7.47 28.57
CA ASP A 138 -24.97 -6.97 29.80
C ASP A 138 -24.98 -5.41 29.84
N PRO A 139 -26.16 -4.76 29.81
CA PRO A 139 -26.28 -3.31 29.76
C PRO A 139 -25.86 -2.60 31.06
N LYS A 140 -25.65 -3.34 32.17
CA LYS A 140 -25.06 -2.76 33.39
C LYS A 140 -23.60 -2.35 33.15
N TYR A 141 -22.87 -3.11 32.34
CA TYR A 141 -21.44 -2.92 32.11
C TYR A 141 -21.13 -2.35 30.73
N VAL A 142 -21.94 -2.67 29.71
CA VAL A 142 -21.71 -2.20 28.34
C VAL A 142 -22.51 -0.93 28.04
N VAL A 143 -21.80 0.17 27.84
CA VAL A 143 -22.36 1.50 27.60
C VAL A 143 -22.77 1.71 26.15
N SER A 144 -21.96 1.21 25.20
CA SER A 144 -22.22 1.32 23.75
C SER A 144 -21.44 0.27 22.98
N SER A 145 -21.97 -0.09 21.82
CA SER A 145 -21.39 -1.06 20.88
C SER A 145 -21.11 -0.41 19.53
N ARG A 146 -19.97 -0.73 18.92
CA ARG A 146 -19.54 -0.12 17.66
C ARG A 146 -18.73 -1.08 16.81
N VAL A 147 -19.04 -1.12 15.52
CA VAL A 147 -18.28 -1.83 14.49
C VAL A 147 -17.91 -0.85 13.39
N ARG A 148 -16.63 -0.83 12.99
CA ARG A 148 -16.18 -0.03 11.86
C ARG A 148 -15.27 -0.80 10.92
N THR A 149 -15.18 -0.38 9.67
CA THR A 149 -14.13 -0.82 8.74
C THR A 149 -13.73 0.27 7.76
N GLY A 150 -12.53 0.14 7.18
CA GLY A 150 -12.10 0.92 6.02
C GLY A 150 -12.42 0.21 4.70
N ARG A 151 -12.65 0.96 3.63
CA ARG A 151 -12.70 0.46 2.25
C ARG A 151 -12.04 1.46 1.29
N SER A 152 -11.40 0.93 0.24
CA SER A 152 -10.77 1.72 -0.82
C SER A 152 -11.36 1.34 -2.19
N ILE A 153 -11.51 2.31 -3.08
CA ILE A 153 -12.12 2.12 -4.41
C ILE A 153 -11.03 1.75 -5.40
N ARG A 154 -11.19 0.62 -6.08
CA ARG A 154 -10.19 0.12 -7.03
C ARG A 154 -10.02 1.06 -8.21
N GLY A 155 -8.77 1.20 -8.67
CA GLY A 155 -8.42 2.01 -9.83
C GLY A 155 -8.18 3.49 -9.53
N TYR A 156 -8.26 3.91 -8.27
CA TYR A 156 -7.85 5.23 -7.78
C TYR A 156 -6.66 5.08 -6.84
N ALA A 157 -5.76 6.05 -6.80
CA ALA A 157 -4.68 6.07 -5.81
C ALA A 157 -5.23 6.19 -4.38
N LEU A 158 -4.54 5.56 -3.41
CA LEU A 158 -4.86 5.69 -1.98
C LEU A 158 -4.52 7.12 -1.49
N PRO A 159 -5.08 7.56 -0.34
CA PRO A 159 -4.92 8.93 0.17
C PRO A 159 -3.49 9.54 0.17
N PRO A 160 -2.39 8.79 0.39
CA PRO A 160 -1.03 9.35 0.37
C PRO A 160 -0.56 9.84 -1.01
N LEU A 161 -1.22 9.36 -2.07
CA LEU A 161 -0.88 9.65 -3.46
C LEU A 161 -2.03 10.30 -4.24
N CYS A 162 -3.28 10.19 -3.76
CA CYS A 162 -4.44 10.68 -4.50
C CYS A 162 -4.34 12.17 -4.87
N THR A 163 -4.65 12.45 -6.13
CA THR A 163 -4.83 13.81 -6.65
C THR A 163 -6.16 14.41 -6.15
N ARG A 164 -6.33 15.74 -6.26
CA ARG A 164 -7.62 16.38 -5.93
C ARG A 164 -8.74 15.83 -6.80
N ALA A 165 -8.46 15.61 -8.08
CA ALA A 165 -9.42 15.07 -9.03
C ALA A 165 -9.86 13.64 -8.68
N GLU A 166 -8.92 12.73 -8.39
CA GLU A 166 -9.24 11.37 -7.95
C GLU A 166 -10.05 11.39 -6.64
N ARG A 167 -9.68 12.26 -5.71
CA ARG A 167 -10.38 12.40 -4.42
C ARG A 167 -11.82 12.87 -4.59
N ARG A 168 -12.06 13.84 -5.48
CA ARG A 168 -13.40 14.34 -5.86
C ARG A 168 -14.21 13.26 -6.58
N ASP A 169 -13.57 12.44 -7.40
CA ASP A 169 -14.24 11.28 -8.01
C ASP A 169 -14.64 10.25 -6.96
N VAL A 170 -13.76 9.91 -6.01
CA VAL A 170 -14.07 9.02 -4.88
C VAL A 170 -15.24 9.57 -4.06
N GLU A 171 -15.24 10.87 -3.75
CA GLU A 171 -16.36 11.53 -3.06
C GLU A 171 -17.65 11.35 -3.86
N LYS A 172 -17.65 11.70 -5.15
CA LYS A 172 -18.82 11.60 -6.01
C LYS A 172 -19.35 10.16 -6.09
N ILE A 173 -18.46 9.19 -6.31
CA ILE A 173 -18.80 7.76 -6.38
C ILE A 173 -19.49 7.31 -5.10
N MET A 174 -18.96 7.72 -3.95
CA MET A 174 -19.49 7.32 -2.66
C MET A 174 -20.78 8.02 -2.29
N VAL A 175 -20.89 9.33 -2.54
CA VAL A 175 -22.14 10.09 -2.34
C VAL A 175 -23.27 9.50 -3.19
N ASP A 176 -22.97 9.18 -4.46
CA ASP A 176 -23.89 8.50 -5.37
C ASP A 176 -24.33 7.13 -4.83
N ALA A 177 -23.41 6.33 -4.29
CA ALA A 177 -23.73 5.02 -3.73
C ALA A 177 -24.59 5.15 -2.45
N LEU A 178 -24.25 6.09 -1.58
CA LEU A 178 -24.96 6.35 -0.32
C LEU A 178 -26.35 6.94 -0.55
N ALA A 179 -26.54 7.73 -1.60
CA ALA A 179 -27.85 8.26 -2.00
C ALA A 179 -28.85 7.16 -2.41
N SER A 180 -28.37 5.96 -2.76
CA SER A 180 -29.22 4.80 -3.07
C SER A 180 -29.75 4.06 -1.84
N LEU A 181 -29.27 4.40 -0.63
CA LEU A 181 -29.72 3.76 0.61
C LEU A 181 -31.12 4.25 1.04
N GLY A 182 -31.99 3.31 1.37
CA GLY A 182 -33.36 3.56 1.82
C GLY A 182 -33.69 2.89 3.16
N GLY A 183 -34.91 3.13 3.65
CA GLY A 183 -35.39 2.56 4.91
C GLY A 183 -34.56 3.03 6.12
N PRO A 184 -34.19 2.14 7.07
CA PRO A 184 -33.37 2.49 8.23
C PRO A 184 -31.98 3.03 7.90
N LEU A 185 -31.50 2.84 6.66
CA LEU A 185 -30.22 3.33 6.16
C LEU A 185 -30.36 4.60 5.31
N LYS A 186 -31.54 5.21 5.21
CA LYS A 186 -31.69 6.52 4.57
C LYS A 186 -30.92 7.58 5.38
N GLY A 187 -30.21 8.48 4.70
CA GLY A 187 -29.38 9.48 5.35
C GLY A 187 -28.99 10.67 4.49
N THR A 188 -28.14 11.52 5.05
CA THR A 188 -27.70 12.80 4.47
C THR A 188 -26.17 12.90 4.47
N TYR A 189 -25.61 13.46 3.40
CA TYR A 189 -24.18 13.77 3.28
C TYR A 189 -23.90 15.24 3.61
N TYR A 190 -22.84 15.46 4.39
CA TYR A 190 -22.34 16.76 4.83
C TYR A 190 -20.88 16.91 4.37
N PRO A 191 -20.64 17.60 3.23
CA PRO A 191 -19.29 17.91 2.79
C PRO A 191 -18.65 18.96 3.72
N LEU A 192 -17.39 18.76 4.09
CA LEU A 192 -16.71 19.60 5.09
C LEU A 192 -16.50 21.04 4.60
N ASP A 193 -16.32 21.27 3.30
CA ASP A 193 -16.06 22.59 2.70
C ASP A 193 -17.27 23.53 2.72
N LYS A 194 -18.48 22.96 2.81
CA LYS A 194 -19.78 23.68 2.83
C LYS A 194 -20.54 23.50 4.15
N MET A 195 -19.94 22.82 5.12
CA MET A 195 -20.53 22.61 6.44
C MET A 195 -20.69 23.94 7.18
N THR A 196 -21.88 24.18 7.72
CA THR A 196 -22.15 25.35 8.56
C THR A 196 -21.63 25.13 9.99
N GLU A 197 -21.34 26.21 10.73
CA GLU A 197 -20.90 26.11 12.14
C GLU A 197 -21.87 25.29 12.99
N LYS A 198 -23.18 25.46 12.78
CA LYS A 198 -24.21 24.69 13.49
C LYS A 198 -24.17 23.20 13.17
N GLU A 199 -23.98 22.82 11.90
CA GLU A 199 -23.84 21.41 11.52
C GLU A 199 -22.56 20.81 12.10
N GLN A 200 -21.47 21.58 12.10
CA GLN A 200 -20.20 21.18 12.68
C GLN A 200 -20.33 20.93 14.18
N GLU A 201 -20.89 21.89 14.95
CA GLU A 201 -21.16 21.75 16.38
C GLU A 201 -22.02 20.51 16.66
N GLN A 202 -23.08 20.30 15.88
CA GLN A 202 -23.95 19.14 16.04
C GLN A 202 -23.21 17.81 15.82
N LEU A 203 -22.36 17.72 14.78
CA LEU A 203 -21.58 16.51 14.50
C LEU A 203 -20.48 16.27 15.54
N ILE A 204 -19.95 17.31 16.17
CA ILE A 204 -19.03 17.21 17.31
C ILE A 204 -19.79 16.64 18.52
N GLU A 205 -20.96 17.18 18.84
CA GLU A 205 -21.82 16.71 19.95
C GLU A 205 -22.26 15.26 19.77
N ASP A 206 -22.53 14.84 18.53
CA ASP A 206 -22.88 13.46 18.19
C ASP A 206 -21.65 12.52 18.20
N HIS A 207 -20.43 13.05 18.35
CA HIS A 207 -19.16 12.34 18.19
C HIS A 207 -18.94 11.71 16.80
N PHE A 208 -19.45 12.37 15.75
CA PHE A 208 -19.38 11.92 14.36
C PHE A 208 -18.30 12.61 13.54
N LEU A 209 -17.95 13.85 13.88
CA LEU A 209 -16.98 14.64 13.13
C LEU A 209 -15.55 14.07 13.29
N PHE A 210 -14.82 14.00 12.18
CA PHE A 210 -13.37 13.79 12.20
C PHE A 210 -12.65 15.12 11.91
N ASP A 211 -11.52 15.33 12.60
CA ASP A 211 -10.75 16.57 12.49
C ASP A 211 -9.75 16.54 11.34
N LYS A 212 -9.22 17.72 10.99
CA LYS A 212 -8.08 17.84 10.10
C LYS A 212 -6.92 16.99 10.64
N PRO A 213 -6.29 16.14 9.81
CA PRO A 213 -5.09 15.42 10.24
C PRO A 213 -3.98 16.41 10.63
N VAL A 214 -3.66 16.44 11.92
CA VAL A 214 -2.55 17.26 12.47
C VAL A 214 -1.40 16.41 13.01
N SER A 215 -1.60 15.09 13.10
CA SER A 215 -0.54 14.22 13.61
C SER A 215 0.65 14.21 12.63
N PRO A 216 1.89 14.20 13.14
CA PRO A 216 3.08 14.07 12.31
C PRO A 216 3.09 12.84 11.40
N LEU A 217 2.44 11.73 11.82
CA LEU A 217 2.31 10.53 10.99
C LEU A 217 1.44 10.78 9.76
N LEU A 218 0.22 11.31 9.94
CA LEU A 218 -0.71 11.52 8.82
C LEU A 218 -0.27 12.66 7.90
N THR A 219 0.36 13.70 8.47
CA THR A 219 0.89 14.82 7.68
C THR A 219 2.12 14.41 6.86
N ALA A 220 3.07 13.64 7.42
CA ALA A 220 4.20 13.08 6.67
C ALA A 220 3.75 12.04 5.62
N ALA A 221 2.65 11.33 5.87
CA ALA A 221 1.98 10.47 4.89
C ALA A 221 1.16 11.26 3.83
N ARG A 222 1.21 12.59 3.85
CA ARG A 222 0.49 13.50 2.92
C ARG A 222 -1.05 13.40 2.94
N MET A 223 -1.63 12.80 3.97
CA MET A 223 -3.09 12.64 4.08
C MET A 223 -3.83 13.95 4.41
N ALA A 224 -3.11 14.96 4.92
CA ALA A 224 -3.65 16.29 5.22
C ALA A 224 -3.76 17.21 3.99
N ARG A 225 -3.28 16.78 2.80
CA ARG A 225 -3.23 17.61 1.59
C ARG A 225 -4.61 18.03 1.11
N ASP A 226 -4.65 19.27 0.63
CA ASP A 226 -5.78 20.00 0.07
C ASP A 226 -7.00 20.06 1.02
N TRP A 227 -6.80 19.95 2.32
CA TRP A 227 -7.91 19.93 3.29
C TRP A 227 -8.73 21.24 3.25
N PRO A 228 -10.08 21.20 3.27
CA PRO A 228 -10.96 20.03 3.40
C PRO A 228 -11.54 19.50 2.07
N ASP A 229 -10.93 19.78 0.92
CA ASP A 229 -11.45 19.43 -0.41
C ASP A 229 -11.84 17.95 -0.53
N ALA A 230 -13.08 17.71 -0.97
CA ALA A 230 -13.69 16.39 -1.18
C ALA A 230 -13.70 15.47 0.05
N ARG A 231 -13.74 16.03 1.26
CA ARG A 231 -13.96 15.29 2.51
C ARG A 231 -15.35 15.56 3.03
N GLY A 232 -15.95 14.56 3.68
CA GLY A 232 -17.24 14.74 4.33
C GLY A 232 -17.72 13.52 5.07
N ILE A 233 -18.90 13.69 5.66
CA ILE A 233 -19.54 12.70 6.51
C ILE A 233 -20.94 12.46 6.00
N TRP A 234 -21.30 11.21 5.81
CA TRP A 234 -22.68 10.80 5.63
C TRP A 234 -23.14 10.09 6.91
N HIS A 235 -24.37 10.31 7.34
CA HIS A 235 -24.98 9.47 8.38
C HIS A 235 -26.47 9.26 8.09
N ASN A 236 -27.01 8.14 8.57
CA ASN A 236 -28.43 7.85 8.46
C ASN A 236 -29.28 8.72 9.40
N ASP A 237 -30.58 8.80 9.13
CA ASP A 237 -31.54 9.61 9.90
C ASP A 237 -31.62 9.16 11.37
N LEU A 238 -31.33 7.87 11.64
CA LEU A 238 -31.31 7.29 12.99
C LEU A 238 -30.00 7.51 13.76
N LYS A 239 -28.99 8.14 13.14
CA LYS A 239 -27.67 8.40 13.74
C LYS A 239 -27.00 7.15 14.34
N ASN A 240 -27.14 6.02 13.67
CA ASN A 240 -26.60 4.72 14.13
C ASN A 240 -25.84 3.96 13.03
N PHE A 241 -25.70 4.56 11.84
CA PHE A 241 -24.86 4.13 10.73
C PHE A 241 -24.29 5.38 10.03
N LEU A 242 -22.97 5.45 9.89
CA LEU A 242 -22.27 6.62 9.35
C LEU A 242 -21.07 6.21 8.50
N VAL A 243 -20.70 7.10 7.57
CA VAL A 243 -19.64 6.89 6.60
C VAL A 243 -18.79 8.14 6.49
N TRP A 244 -17.49 8.03 6.79
CA TRP A 244 -16.52 9.08 6.51
C TRP A 244 -15.91 8.85 5.13
N ILE A 245 -15.70 9.94 4.40
CA ILE A 245 -15.16 9.92 3.03
C ILE A 245 -13.84 10.70 3.00
N ASN A 246 -12.80 10.08 2.43
CA ASN A 246 -11.47 10.65 2.17
C ASN A 246 -10.66 11.11 3.41
N GLU A 247 -10.72 10.34 4.50
CA GLU A 247 -9.91 10.58 5.71
C GLU A 247 -8.57 9.81 5.62
N GLU A 248 -8.37 8.73 6.37
CA GLU A 248 -7.16 7.87 6.31
C GLU A 248 -7.22 6.86 5.16
N ASP A 249 -8.43 6.51 4.74
CA ASP A 249 -8.78 5.64 3.61
C ASP A 249 -9.86 6.36 2.78
N HIS A 250 -10.23 5.83 1.61
CA HIS A 250 -11.32 6.43 0.81
C HIS A 250 -12.63 6.47 1.59
N VAL A 251 -12.92 5.42 2.36
CA VAL A 251 -14.18 5.25 3.07
C VAL A 251 -13.94 4.61 4.42
N ARG A 252 -14.60 5.12 5.46
CA ARG A 252 -14.70 4.46 6.77
C ARG A 252 -16.17 4.29 7.14
N VAL A 253 -16.65 3.05 7.09
CA VAL A 253 -18.05 2.69 7.36
C VAL A 253 -18.18 2.26 8.82
N ILE A 254 -19.15 2.82 9.52
CA ILE A 254 -19.31 2.69 10.97
C ILE A 254 -20.78 2.41 11.30
N SER A 255 -21.03 1.39 12.09
CA SER A 255 -22.32 1.10 12.73
C SER A 255 -22.13 1.18 14.23
N MET A 256 -23.03 1.86 14.94
CA MET A 256 -22.94 2.00 16.39
C MET A 256 -24.29 2.27 17.02
N GLU A 257 -24.44 1.91 18.29
CA GLU A 257 -25.57 2.30 19.13
C GLU A 257 -25.22 2.25 20.62
N LYS A 258 -26.09 2.84 21.46
CA LYS A 258 -26.00 2.71 22.93
C LYS A 258 -26.39 1.30 23.37
N GLY A 259 -25.78 0.82 24.45
CA GLY A 259 -26.01 -0.52 25.00
C GLY A 259 -25.18 -1.62 24.34
N GLY A 260 -25.50 -2.86 24.72
CA GLY A 260 -24.72 -4.05 24.43
C GLY A 260 -25.17 -4.89 23.23
N ASN A 261 -26.08 -4.41 22.38
CA ASN A 261 -26.61 -5.20 21.26
C ASN A 261 -25.66 -5.20 20.05
N MET A 262 -24.54 -5.89 20.21
CA MET A 262 -23.54 -6.07 19.16
C MET A 262 -24.12 -6.79 17.93
N ARG A 263 -25.11 -7.69 18.11
CA ARG A 263 -25.77 -8.39 16.99
C ARG A 263 -26.51 -7.42 16.07
N ALA A 264 -27.28 -6.49 16.62
CA ALA A 264 -28.00 -5.49 15.83
C ALA A 264 -27.03 -4.53 15.13
N VAL A 265 -25.99 -4.07 15.85
CA VAL A 265 -24.93 -3.23 15.28
C VAL A 265 -24.24 -3.92 14.10
N PHE A 266 -23.85 -5.18 14.25
CA PHE A 266 -23.17 -5.95 13.22
C PHE A 266 -24.09 -6.30 12.04
N SER A 267 -25.36 -6.63 12.29
CA SER A 267 -26.35 -6.88 11.24
C SER A 267 -26.55 -5.64 10.35
N ARG A 268 -26.72 -4.47 10.97
CA ARG A 268 -26.83 -3.19 10.25
C ARG A 268 -25.55 -2.84 9.49
N PHE A 269 -24.39 -3.15 10.06
CA PHE A 269 -23.09 -2.97 9.42
C PHE A 269 -22.96 -3.82 8.14
N CYS A 270 -23.27 -5.12 8.21
CA CYS A 270 -23.22 -6.02 7.06
C CYS A 270 -24.24 -5.63 5.98
N GLU A 271 -25.48 -5.30 6.37
CA GLU A 271 -26.52 -4.83 5.44
C GLU A 271 -26.09 -3.54 4.72
N GLY A 272 -25.56 -2.58 5.47
CA GLY A 272 -25.07 -1.32 4.93
C GLY A 272 -23.93 -1.52 3.93
N LEU A 273 -22.91 -2.31 4.29
CA LEU A 273 -21.80 -2.64 3.39
C LEU A 273 -22.27 -3.35 2.12
N GLY A 274 -23.13 -4.37 2.25
CA GLY A 274 -23.66 -5.13 1.12
C GLY A 274 -24.43 -4.25 0.13
N LYS A 275 -25.25 -3.30 0.64
CA LYS A 275 -25.98 -2.35 -0.21
C LYS A 275 -25.07 -1.34 -0.89
N ILE A 276 -24.07 -0.79 -0.18
CA ILE A 276 -23.09 0.13 -0.78
C ILE A 276 -22.32 -0.59 -1.88
N GLU A 277 -21.82 -1.80 -1.62
CA GLU A 277 -21.05 -2.58 -2.59
C GLU A 277 -21.89 -2.97 -3.82
N ALA A 278 -23.14 -3.38 -3.63
CA ALA A 278 -24.06 -3.65 -4.74
C ALA A 278 -24.28 -2.40 -5.61
N SER A 279 -24.41 -1.22 -5.00
CA SER A 279 -24.55 0.05 -5.69
C SER A 279 -23.29 0.40 -6.50
N LEU A 280 -22.10 0.23 -5.93
CA LEU A 280 -20.82 0.41 -6.62
C LEU A 280 -20.69 -0.53 -7.83
N LYS A 281 -20.95 -1.84 -7.64
CA LYS A 281 -20.88 -2.85 -8.70
C LYS A 281 -21.83 -2.55 -9.86
N SER A 282 -23.04 -2.03 -9.57
CA SER A 282 -24.00 -1.63 -10.61
C SER A 282 -23.49 -0.51 -11.53
N LYS A 283 -22.50 0.27 -11.07
CA LYS A 283 -21.83 1.34 -11.81
C LYS A 283 -20.42 0.98 -12.26
N ASN A 284 -20.06 -0.31 -12.24
CA ASN A 284 -18.74 -0.84 -12.61
C ASN A 284 -17.59 -0.32 -11.72
N TYR A 285 -17.88 -0.06 -10.44
CA TYR A 285 -16.87 0.17 -9.40
C TYR A 285 -16.79 -1.02 -8.46
N GLU A 286 -15.61 -1.23 -7.88
CA GLU A 286 -15.39 -2.27 -6.87
C GLU A 286 -14.42 -1.79 -5.80
N TYR A 287 -14.44 -2.46 -4.65
CA TYR A 287 -13.44 -2.24 -3.63
C TYR A 287 -12.10 -2.89 -4.00
N MET A 288 -11.00 -2.31 -3.52
CA MET A 288 -9.68 -2.95 -3.55
C MET A 288 -9.70 -4.17 -2.63
N TRP A 289 -9.35 -5.32 -3.19
CA TRP A 289 -9.39 -6.62 -2.52
C TRP A 289 -8.38 -7.58 -3.15
N ASN A 290 -7.72 -8.36 -2.30
CA ASN A 290 -6.70 -9.32 -2.67
C ASN A 290 -6.93 -10.62 -1.87
N GLU A 291 -6.68 -11.78 -2.49
CA GLU A 291 -6.91 -13.10 -1.86
C GLU A 291 -6.01 -13.34 -0.62
N HIS A 292 -4.77 -12.84 -0.65
CA HIS A 292 -3.83 -12.88 0.46
C HIS A 292 -4.17 -11.80 1.50
N LEU A 293 -4.43 -10.56 1.08
CA LEU A 293 -4.53 -9.41 2.00
C LEU A 293 -5.95 -9.01 2.42
N GLY A 294 -7.00 -9.65 1.88
CA GLY A 294 -8.38 -9.20 2.07
C GLY A 294 -8.62 -7.83 1.44
N PHE A 295 -9.41 -6.98 2.10
CA PHE A 295 -9.59 -5.60 1.67
C PHE A 295 -8.30 -4.79 1.84
N VAL A 296 -7.89 -4.14 0.76
CA VAL A 296 -6.65 -3.35 0.73
C VAL A 296 -6.94 -1.93 1.20
N LEU A 297 -6.14 -1.47 2.16
CA LEU A 297 -6.24 -0.16 2.81
C LEU A 297 -4.88 0.51 2.88
N THR A 298 -4.87 1.77 3.28
CA THR A 298 -3.69 2.62 3.20
C THR A 298 -2.58 2.20 4.14
N CYS A 299 -2.93 1.90 5.39
CA CYS A 299 -1.99 1.43 6.39
C CYS A 299 -2.01 -0.10 6.44
N PRO A 300 -0.85 -0.79 6.37
CA PRO A 300 -0.77 -2.25 6.51
C PRO A 300 -1.46 -2.80 7.76
N SER A 301 -1.57 -2.02 8.84
CA SER A 301 -2.28 -2.48 10.04
C SER A 301 -3.78 -2.69 9.83
N ASN A 302 -4.38 -2.12 8.79
CA ASN A 302 -5.82 -2.19 8.54
C ASN A 302 -6.20 -3.22 7.48
N LEU A 303 -5.25 -3.94 6.87
CA LEU A 303 -5.53 -4.99 5.89
C LEU A 303 -6.44 -6.11 6.46
N GLY A 304 -7.00 -6.91 5.56
CA GLY A 304 -7.88 -8.03 5.86
C GLY A 304 -9.33 -7.58 5.90
N THR A 305 -9.95 -7.67 7.08
CA THR A 305 -11.32 -7.21 7.28
C THR A 305 -11.42 -5.69 7.34
N GLY A 306 -10.34 -5.02 7.77
CA GLY A 306 -10.35 -3.64 8.25
C GLY A 306 -11.20 -3.42 9.51
N VAL A 307 -11.79 -4.50 10.08
CA VAL A 307 -12.79 -4.40 11.13
C VAL A 307 -12.15 -4.05 12.46
N ARG A 308 -12.71 -3.03 13.10
CA ARG A 308 -12.56 -2.77 14.53
C ARG A 308 -13.94 -2.78 15.16
N ALA A 309 -14.28 -3.92 15.75
CA ALA A 309 -15.44 -4.11 16.59
C ALA A 309 -15.05 -3.89 18.06
N GLY A 310 -15.87 -3.16 18.80
CA GLY A 310 -15.58 -2.88 20.20
C GLY A 310 -16.77 -2.34 20.97
N VAL A 311 -16.61 -2.31 22.28
CA VAL A 311 -17.60 -1.81 23.22
C VAL A 311 -16.95 -0.86 24.22
N HIS A 312 -17.72 0.13 24.67
CA HIS A 312 -17.37 0.84 25.90
C HIS A 312 -17.83 -0.01 27.09
N LEU A 313 -16.86 -0.59 27.80
CA LEU A 313 -17.06 -1.53 28.89
C LEU A 313 -16.63 -0.92 30.22
N LYS A 314 -17.53 -0.89 31.19
CA LYS A 314 -17.30 -0.41 32.57
C LYS A 314 -16.93 -1.58 33.48
N ILE A 315 -15.68 -1.67 33.89
CA ILE A 315 -15.12 -2.75 34.71
C ILE A 315 -14.13 -2.20 35.77
N PRO A 316 -14.63 -1.42 36.75
CA PRO A 316 -13.78 -0.66 37.69
C PRO A 316 -12.93 -1.51 38.64
N LEU A 317 -13.27 -2.79 38.86
CA LEU A 317 -12.49 -3.71 39.70
C LEU A 317 -11.46 -4.47 38.87
N LEU A 318 -11.90 -5.14 37.80
CA LEU A 318 -11.04 -5.94 36.94
C LEU A 318 -9.96 -5.09 36.27
N SER A 319 -10.28 -3.85 35.87
CA SER A 319 -9.29 -2.94 35.27
C SER A 319 -8.12 -2.57 36.20
N LYS A 320 -8.26 -2.76 37.51
CA LYS A 320 -7.21 -2.57 38.51
C LYS A 320 -6.52 -3.88 38.93
N HIS A 321 -7.01 -5.01 38.44
CA HIS A 321 -6.46 -6.32 38.75
C HIS A 321 -5.12 -6.53 38.02
N GLU A 322 -4.11 -7.10 38.69
CA GLU A 322 -2.76 -7.26 38.15
C GLU A 322 -2.70 -8.09 36.86
N LYS A 323 -3.62 -9.07 36.73
CA LYS A 323 -3.73 -9.95 35.55
C LYS A 323 -4.51 -9.35 34.37
N PHE A 324 -5.00 -8.10 34.44
CA PHE A 324 -5.91 -7.58 33.42
C PHE A 324 -5.30 -7.55 32.00
N ASP A 325 -4.05 -7.10 31.88
CA ASP A 325 -3.37 -7.07 30.58
C ASP A 325 -3.06 -8.49 30.06
N GLU A 326 -2.75 -9.43 30.95
CA GLU A 326 -2.59 -10.85 30.60
C GLU A 326 -3.90 -11.44 30.05
N ILE A 327 -5.03 -11.14 30.72
CA ILE A 327 -6.37 -11.60 30.32
C ILE A 327 -6.71 -11.06 28.93
N LEU A 328 -6.53 -9.76 28.68
CA LEU A 328 -6.78 -9.16 27.36
C LEU A 328 -5.90 -9.79 26.28
N SER A 329 -4.62 -10.03 26.56
CA SER A 329 -3.70 -10.69 25.64
C SER A 329 -4.16 -12.10 25.27
N LYS A 330 -4.57 -12.90 26.26
CA LYS A 330 -5.11 -14.27 26.05
C LYS A 330 -6.41 -14.27 25.26
N LEU A 331 -7.25 -13.27 25.46
CA LEU A 331 -8.51 -13.07 24.73
C LEU A 331 -8.33 -12.42 23.35
N ARG A 332 -7.10 -12.03 22.96
CA ARG A 332 -6.80 -11.29 21.72
C ARG A 332 -7.55 -9.94 21.62
N LEU A 333 -7.74 -9.29 22.75
CA LEU A 333 -8.40 -7.97 22.87
C LEU A 333 -7.40 -6.86 23.21
N GLN A 334 -7.76 -5.62 22.90
CA GLN A 334 -7.02 -4.41 23.27
C GLN A 334 -7.92 -3.41 24.00
N LYS A 335 -7.34 -2.59 24.87
CA LYS A 335 -8.02 -1.51 25.60
C LYS A 335 -7.55 -0.12 25.14
N ARG A 336 -8.45 0.86 25.13
CA ARG A 336 -8.18 2.30 24.97
C ARG A 336 -9.08 3.11 25.91
N GLY A 337 -8.75 4.37 26.16
CA GLY A 337 -9.70 5.30 26.77
C GLY A 337 -10.87 5.62 25.85
N THR A 338 -11.90 6.24 26.40
CA THR A 338 -13.21 6.45 25.74
C THR A 338 -13.21 7.49 24.62
N GLY A 339 -12.15 8.31 24.49
CA GLY A 339 -12.02 9.33 23.45
C GLY A 339 -10.97 9.02 22.37
N GLY A 340 -10.31 7.84 22.38
CA GLY A 340 -9.32 7.46 21.37
C GLY A 340 -8.02 6.88 21.92
N VAL A 341 -7.02 6.77 21.03
CA VAL A 341 -5.74 6.03 21.22
C VAL A 341 -4.95 6.49 22.45
N ASP A 342 -5.05 7.77 22.82
CA ASP A 342 -4.25 8.38 23.89
C ASP A 342 -5.10 9.00 25.01
N THR A 343 -6.39 8.66 25.06
CA THR A 343 -7.28 9.18 26.11
C THR A 343 -7.22 8.31 27.37
N ALA A 344 -7.27 8.94 28.54
CA ALA A 344 -7.38 8.21 29.80
C ALA A 344 -8.75 7.55 29.93
N SER A 345 -8.82 6.39 30.58
CA SER A 345 -10.11 5.83 31.01
C SER A 345 -10.73 6.74 32.06
N THR A 346 -11.97 7.15 31.86
CA THR A 346 -12.79 7.71 32.92
C THR A 346 -13.42 6.55 33.71
N ASP A 347 -13.53 6.67 35.03
CA ASP A 347 -14.38 5.82 35.91
C ASP A 347 -14.32 4.29 35.77
N GLY A 348 -13.23 3.72 35.24
CA GLY A 348 -13.09 2.28 34.98
C GLY A 348 -13.73 1.81 33.67
N THR A 349 -14.07 2.75 32.78
CA THR A 349 -14.64 2.49 31.45
C THR A 349 -13.54 2.50 30.37
N PHE A 350 -13.51 1.47 29.54
CA PHE A 350 -12.54 1.28 28.46
C PHE A 350 -13.22 0.95 27.12
N ASP A 351 -12.65 1.41 26.01
CA ASP A 351 -12.93 0.89 24.67
C ASP A 351 -12.19 -0.44 24.51
N ILE A 352 -12.92 -1.55 24.65
CA ILE A 352 -12.42 -2.92 24.47
C ILE A 352 -12.77 -3.37 23.05
N SER A 353 -11.75 -3.74 22.28
CA SER A 353 -11.91 -4.09 20.86
C SER A 353 -11.00 -5.23 20.43
N ASN A 354 -11.30 -5.86 19.28
CA ASN A 354 -10.43 -6.87 18.67
C ASN A 354 -9.04 -6.30 18.35
N LEU A 355 -8.01 -7.11 18.56
CA LEU A 355 -6.63 -6.79 18.17
C LEU A 355 -6.36 -7.12 16.69
N ASP A 356 -6.85 -8.29 16.26
CA ASP A 356 -6.63 -8.89 14.93
C ASP A 356 -7.51 -8.31 13.84
N ARG A 357 -6.99 -8.25 12.61
CA ARG A 357 -7.71 -7.78 11.41
C ARG A 357 -7.48 -8.66 10.17
N LEU A 358 -6.32 -9.30 10.09
CA LEU A 358 -5.90 -10.16 8.99
C LEU A 358 -5.96 -11.65 9.40
N GLY A 359 -6.06 -12.55 8.42
CA GLY A 359 -6.17 -14.01 8.63
C GLY A 359 -7.53 -14.56 9.13
N THR A 360 -8.40 -13.76 9.75
CA THR A 360 -9.72 -14.20 10.24
C THR A 360 -10.85 -13.30 9.74
N SER A 361 -12.06 -13.86 9.62
CA SER A 361 -13.23 -13.15 9.07
C SER A 361 -13.84 -12.11 10.00
N GLU A 362 -14.69 -11.23 9.43
CA GLU A 362 -15.41 -10.19 10.17
C GLU A 362 -16.27 -10.78 11.29
N VAL A 363 -17.08 -11.79 10.98
CA VAL A 363 -17.86 -12.54 11.99
C VAL A 363 -16.96 -13.06 13.11
N ARG A 364 -15.83 -13.69 12.79
CA ARG A 364 -14.92 -14.24 13.80
C ARG A 364 -14.34 -13.15 14.70
N GLN A 365 -13.99 -12.00 14.15
CA GLN A 365 -13.48 -10.86 14.91
C GLN A 365 -14.54 -10.25 15.82
N VAL A 366 -15.80 -10.14 15.36
CA VAL A 366 -16.91 -9.69 16.21
C VAL A 366 -17.24 -10.72 17.29
N GLN A 367 -17.24 -12.01 16.95
CA GLN A 367 -17.50 -13.10 17.91
C GLN A 367 -16.47 -13.09 19.05
N MET A 368 -15.19 -12.90 18.73
CA MET A 368 -14.12 -12.78 19.72
C MET A 368 -14.37 -11.65 20.72
N VAL A 369 -14.88 -10.51 20.26
CA VAL A 369 -15.25 -9.38 21.14
C VAL A 369 -16.45 -9.75 22.00
N VAL A 370 -17.48 -10.38 21.44
CA VAL A 370 -18.66 -10.82 22.20
C VAL A 370 -18.28 -11.80 23.31
N ASP A 371 -17.50 -12.83 22.98
CA ASP A 371 -17.08 -13.87 23.92
C ASP A 371 -16.17 -13.28 25.00
N GLY A 372 -15.15 -12.52 24.59
CA GLY A 372 -14.21 -11.91 25.52
C GLY A 372 -14.88 -10.90 26.46
N VAL A 373 -15.82 -10.09 25.97
CA VAL A 373 -16.57 -9.15 26.83
C VAL A 373 -17.44 -9.91 27.84
N ASN A 374 -18.09 -11.00 27.46
CA ASN A 374 -18.84 -11.83 28.40
C ASN A 374 -17.94 -12.41 29.49
N THR A 375 -16.74 -12.87 29.15
CA THR A 375 -15.73 -13.33 30.12
C THR A 375 -15.31 -12.20 31.06
N LEU A 376 -14.98 -11.01 30.53
CA LEU A 376 -14.59 -9.85 31.35
C LEU A 376 -15.72 -9.41 32.29
N VAL A 377 -16.97 -9.42 31.83
CA VAL A 377 -18.14 -9.11 32.67
C VAL A 377 -18.35 -10.18 33.75
N ALA A 378 -18.15 -11.46 33.44
CA ALA A 378 -18.24 -12.53 34.43
C ALA A 378 -17.17 -12.37 35.52
N MET A 379 -15.94 -12.00 35.14
CA MET A 379 -14.85 -11.70 36.07
C MET A 379 -15.16 -10.47 36.93
N GLU A 380 -15.68 -9.39 36.34
CA GLU A 380 -16.08 -8.20 37.11
C GLU A 380 -17.17 -8.54 38.13
N LYS A 381 -18.17 -9.34 37.74
CA LYS A 381 -19.23 -9.82 38.66
C LYS A 381 -18.66 -10.64 39.82
N ALA A 382 -17.70 -11.52 39.56
CA ALA A 382 -17.04 -12.29 40.60
C ALA A 382 -16.28 -11.37 41.58
N LEU A 383 -15.54 -10.39 41.07
CA LEU A 383 -14.83 -9.41 41.90
C LEU A 383 -15.80 -8.51 42.69
N GLU A 384 -16.92 -8.10 42.12
CA GLU A 384 -17.99 -7.38 42.84
C GLU A 384 -18.56 -8.22 44.00
N GLY A 385 -18.61 -9.54 43.84
CA GLY A 385 -19.01 -10.51 44.86
C GLY A 385 -17.90 -10.88 45.87
N GLY A 386 -16.66 -10.43 45.66
CA GLY A 386 -15.49 -10.81 46.48
C GLY A 386 -14.93 -12.20 46.19
N GLU A 387 -15.26 -12.79 45.04
CA GLU A 387 -14.82 -14.12 44.60
C GLU A 387 -13.51 -14.06 43.78
N SER A 388 -12.78 -15.18 43.69
CA SER A 388 -11.60 -15.28 42.81
C SER A 388 -12.00 -15.43 41.34
N ILE A 389 -11.16 -14.91 40.43
CA ILE A 389 -11.33 -15.02 38.98
C ILE A 389 -10.49 -16.15 38.36
N ASP A 390 -9.72 -16.90 39.14
CA ASP A 390 -8.76 -17.89 38.62
C ASP A 390 -9.44 -18.99 37.79
N ASP A 391 -10.64 -19.45 38.19
CA ASP A 391 -11.41 -20.46 37.45
C ASP A 391 -12.05 -19.93 36.15
N LEU A 392 -12.09 -18.59 36.00
CA LEU A 392 -12.61 -17.90 34.83
C LEU A 392 -11.49 -17.54 33.83
N MET A 393 -10.23 -17.83 34.15
CA MET A 393 -9.12 -17.55 33.26
C MET A 393 -9.33 -18.27 31.91
N PRO A 394 -9.10 -17.60 30.78
CA PRO A 394 -9.10 -18.24 29.47
C PRO A 394 -8.10 -19.42 29.53
N ASP A 395 -8.57 -20.63 29.19
CA ASP A 395 -7.91 -21.97 29.20
C ASP A 395 -8.54 -23.03 30.14
N SER A 396 -9.58 -22.72 30.93
CA SER A 396 -10.08 -23.62 32.01
C SER A 396 -11.28 -24.56 31.69
N LYS A 397 -11.90 -24.57 30.49
CA LYS A 397 -13.11 -25.38 30.22
C LYS A 397 -13.14 -26.06 28.84
N THR A 398 -13.26 -27.39 28.80
CA THR A 398 -13.61 -28.20 27.62
C THR A 398 -15.12 -28.49 27.58
N ASP A 399 -15.76 -28.21 26.44
CA ASP A 399 -17.16 -28.53 26.15
C ASP A 399 -17.36 -30.06 26.00
N PRO A 400 -18.29 -30.69 26.75
CA PRO A 400 -18.52 -32.14 26.68
C PRO A 400 -19.01 -32.65 25.31
N ASP A 401 -19.68 -31.82 24.50
CA ASP A 401 -20.09 -32.22 23.13
C ASP A 401 -18.91 -32.26 22.14
N LEU A 402 -17.76 -31.68 22.52
CA LEU A 402 -16.51 -31.68 21.76
C LEU A 402 -15.48 -32.69 22.27
N ALA A 403 -15.84 -33.55 23.23
CA ALA A 403 -14.94 -34.57 23.74
C ALA A 403 -14.43 -35.55 22.66
N GLU A 404 -15.25 -35.78 21.61
CA GLU A 404 -14.92 -36.64 20.47
C GLU A 404 -14.55 -35.86 19.20
N TYR A 405 -14.54 -34.53 19.26
CA TYR A 405 -14.15 -33.69 18.12
C TYR A 405 -12.66 -33.91 17.81
N PRO A 406 -12.27 -34.20 16.55
CA PRO A 406 -10.87 -34.44 16.22
C PRO A 406 -10.02 -33.19 16.43
N ASP A 407 -8.82 -33.34 16.99
CA ASP A 407 -7.83 -32.27 17.00
C ASP A 407 -7.31 -32.05 15.58
N LEU A 408 -7.72 -30.94 14.98
CA LEU A 408 -7.37 -30.55 13.61
C LEU A 408 -6.36 -29.40 13.56
N SER A 409 -5.80 -29.00 14.71
CA SER A 409 -4.91 -27.83 14.82
C SER A 409 -3.62 -27.93 13.99
N LYS A 410 -3.23 -29.14 13.60
CA LYS A 410 -2.03 -29.44 12.80
C LYS A 410 -2.37 -29.95 11.39
N HIS A 411 -3.63 -29.90 10.98
CA HIS A 411 -4.10 -30.49 9.74
C HIS A 411 -4.16 -29.47 8.60
N ASN A 412 -3.59 -29.80 7.45
CA ASN A 412 -3.60 -29.02 6.22
C ASN A 412 -4.39 -29.76 5.12
N ASN A 413 -5.71 -29.77 5.25
CA ASN A 413 -6.62 -30.34 4.27
C ASN A 413 -7.98 -29.62 4.28
N HIS A 414 -8.68 -29.62 3.14
CA HIS A 414 -9.94 -28.88 2.98
C HIS A 414 -11.00 -29.27 4.02
N MET A 415 -11.12 -30.57 4.34
CA MET A 415 -12.04 -31.06 5.38
C MET A 415 -11.73 -30.43 6.74
N ALA A 416 -10.47 -30.37 7.16
CA ALA A 416 -10.08 -29.82 8.45
C ALA A 416 -10.42 -28.33 8.60
N HIS A 417 -10.32 -27.56 7.50
CA HIS A 417 -10.70 -26.15 7.48
C HIS A 417 -12.22 -25.92 7.43
N CYS A 418 -12.99 -26.92 6.99
CA CYS A 418 -14.45 -26.82 6.86
C CYS A 418 -15.21 -27.44 8.03
N LEU A 419 -14.67 -28.50 8.65
CA LEU A 419 -15.32 -29.17 9.77
C LEU A 419 -15.26 -28.23 10.98
N THR A 420 -16.43 -27.76 11.42
CA THR A 420 -16.55 -26.92 12.62
C THR A 420 -17.16 -27.73 13.76
N PRO A 421 -16.96 -27.33 15.03
CA PRO A 421 -17.70 -27.85 16.19
C PRO A 421 -19.21 -28.01 15.95
N ARG A 422 -19.81 -27.03 15.25
CA ARG A 422 -21.22 -27.05 14.87
C ARG A 422 -21.55 -28.16 13.87
N ILE A 423 -20.77 -28.27 12.80
CA ILE A 423 -20.97 -29.29 11.75
C ILE A 423 -20.77 -30.69 12.34
N TRP A 424 -19.74 -30.86 13.17
CA TRP A 424 -19.50 -32.11 13.91
C TRP A 424 -20.73 -32.52 14.73
N LYS A 425 -21.26 -31.61 15.56
CA LYS A 425 -22.45 -31.89 16.38
C LYS A 425 -23.67 -32.29 15.55
N ASN A 426 -23.82 -31.72 14.35
CA ASN A 426 -24.96 -32.00 13.47
C ASN A 426 -24.84 -33.33 12.71
N LEU A 427 -23.61 -33.78 12.43
CA LEU A 427 -23.37 -34.88 11.49
C LEU A 427 -22.78 -36.14 12.14
N LYS A 428 -22.17 -36.06 13.33
CA LYS A 428 -21.40 -37.18 13.93
C LYS A 428 -22.18 -38.49 14.08
N ASP A 429 -23.49 -38.40 14.32
CA ASP A 429 -24.39 -39.54 14.54
C ASP A 429 -25.15 -39.96 13.28
N LYS A 430 -24.87 -39.35 12.11
CA LYS A 430 -25.53 -39.67 10.83
C LYS A 430 -24.78 -40.77 10.07
N GLN A 431 -25.54 -41.55 9.30
CA GLN A 431 -25.04 -42.55 8.37
C GLN A 431 -25.90 -42.60 7.10
N THR A 432 -25.33 -43.04 5.98
CA THR A 432 -26.06 -43.26 4.72
C THR A 432 -26.92 -44.53 4.77
N PRO A 433 -27.83 -44.75 3.81
CA PRO A 433 -28.63 -45.98 3.76
C PRO A 433 -27.80 -47.28 3.69
N SER A 434 -26.58 -47.21 3.15
CA SER A 434 -25.64 -48.35 3.11
C SER A 434 -24.89 -48.56 4.43
N GLY A 435 -25.05 -47.66 5.40
CA GLY A 435 -24.38 -47.68 6.69
C GLY A 435 -23.04 -46.96 6.75
N TYR A 436 -22.68 -46.15 5.74
CA TYR A 436 -21.42 -45.38 5.76
C TYR A 436 -21.56 -44.12 6.63
N THR A 437 -20.62 -43.88 7.56
CA THR A 437 -20.74 -42.81 8.57
C THR A 437 -19.93 -41.55 8.23
N LEU A 438 -20.16 -40.44 8.94
CA LEU A 438 -19.29 -39.25 8.84
C LEU A 438 -17.84 -39.60 9.15
N LEU A 439 -17.62 -40.40 10.21
CA LEU A 439 -16.28 -40.79 10.62
C LEU A 439 -15.57 -41.58 9.52
N ASP A 440 -16.26 -42.50 8.84
CA ASP A 440 -15.71 -43.22 7.69
C ASP A 440 -15.33 -42.27 6.54
N CYS A 441 -16.11 -41.20 6.30
CA CYS A 441 -15.81 -40.21 5.27
C CYS A 441 -14.50 -39.45 5.58
N ILE A 442 -14.34 -38.97 6.82
CA ILE A 442 -13.25 -38.05 7.21
C ILE A 442 -12.01 -38.78 7.74
N ASN A 443 -12.08 -40.09 7.97
CA ASN A 443 -10.97 -40.86 8.58
C ASN A 443 -9.65 -40.70 7.81
N THR A 444 -9.72 -40.63 6.47
CA THR A 444 -8.53 -40.37 5.65
C THR A 444 -7.86 -39.04 5.99
N GLY A 445 -8.62 -37.96 6.22
CA GLY A 445 -8.09 -36.65 6.60
C GLY A 445 -7.67 -36.57 8.06
N ILE A 446 -8.34 -37.29 8.97
CA ILE A 446 -7.94 -37.32 10.39
C ILE A 446 -6.59 -38.03 10.57
N GLN A 447 -6.44 -39.21 9.98
CA GLN A 447 -5.21 -40.01 10.13
C GLN A 447 -4.03 -39.40 9.37
N ASN A 448 -4.30 -38.55 8.38
CA ASN A 448 -3.29 -37.91 7.56
C ASN A 448 -3.41 -36.38 7.67
N PRO A 449 -2.65 -35.75 8.59
CA PRO A 449 -2.71 -34.30 8.80
C PRO A 449 -2.27 -33.47 7.59
N GLY A 450 -1.89 -34.08 6.47
CA GLY A 450 -1.50 -33.38 5.26
C GLY A 450 -0.05 -32.92 5.30
N HIS A 451 0.40 -32.38 4.17
CA HIS A 451 1.75 -31.86 4.01
C HIS A 451 1.71 -30.34 4.04
N PRO A 452 2.67 -29.61 4.66
CA PRO A 452 2.61 -28.15 4.78
C PRO A 452 2.48 -27.42 3.43
N HIS A 453 2.97 -28.03 2.35
CA HIS A 453 2.97 -27.44 1.01
C HIS A 453 1.90 -27.98 0.06
N ILE A 454 1.08 -28.96 0.49
CA ILE A 454 0.07 -29.60 -0.36
C ILE A 454 -1.26 -29.67 0.39
N MET A 455 -2.24 -28.90 -0.08
CA MET A 455 -3.61 -28.93 0.44
C MET A 455 -4.34 -30.17 -0.11
N THR A 456 -4.55 -31.16 0.74
CA THR A 456 -5.33 -32.37 0.38
C THR A 456 -6.82 -32.16 0.65
N VAL A 457 -7.68 -33.08 0.19
CA VAL A 457 -9.14 -32.95 0.40
C VAL A 457 -9.54 -33.36 1.82
N GLY A 458 -9.05 -34.49 2.32
CA GLY A 458 -9.30 -34.97 3.68
C GLY A 458 -10.64 -35.70 3.89
N VAL A 459 -11.45 -35.88 2.85
CA VAL A 459 -12.71 -36.65 2.90
C VAL A 459 -12.90 -37.48 1.63
N VAL A 460 -13.56 -38.64 1.74
CA VAL A 460 -13.98 -39.50 0.62
C VAL A 460 -15.44 -39.95 0.81
N ALA A 461 -16.13 -40.22 -0.29
CA ALA A 461 -17.48 -40.77 -0.29
C ALA A 461 -17.44 -42.31 -0.38
N GLY A 462 -18.25 -42.98 0.44
CA GLY A 462 -18.43 -44.44 0.40
C GLY A 462 -19.54 -44.88 -0.55
N ASP A 463 -20.50 -44.01 -0.84
CA ASP A 463 -21.61 -44.23 -1.77
C ASP A 463 -22.07 -42.89 -2.35
N GLU A 464 -23.07 -42.92 -3.23
CA GLU A 464 -23.58 -41.70 -3.88
C GLU A 464 -24.29 -40.78 -2.86
N GLU A 465 -25.03 -41.37 -1.93
CA GLU A 465 -25.82 -40.68 -0.90
C GLU A 465 -24.96 -39.91 0.13
N CYS A 466 -23.66 -40.20 0.24
CA CYS A 466 -22.73 -39.42 1.07
C CYS A 466 -22.78 -37.92 0.75
N TYR A 467 -22.95 -37.56 -0.52
CA TYR A 467 -23.00 -36.16 -0.95
C TYR A 467 -24.28 -35.45 -0.53
N ASP A 468 -25.37 -36.18 -0.27
CA ASP A 468 -26.62 -35.61 0.23
C ASP A 468 -26.69 -35.64 1.77
N VAL A 469 -26.35 -36.78 2.38
CA VAL A 469 -26.46 -37.00 3.84
C VAL A 469 -25.49 -36.13 4.63
N PHE A 470 -24.28 -35.93 4.09
CA PHE A 470 -23.21 -35.13 4.70
C PHE A 470 -22.96 -33.81 3.98
N ALA A 471 -23.94 -33.30 3.21
CA ALA A 471 -23.84 -32.06 2.43
C ALA A 471 -23.33 -30.86 3.27
N GLU A 472 -23.72 -30.76 4.55
CA GLU A 472 -23.28 -29.69 5.45
C GLU A 472 -21.74 -29.66 5.68
N LEU A 473 -21.04 -30.77 5.42
CA LEU A 473 -19.57 -30.80 5.33
C LEU A 473 -19.07 -30.91 3.88
N MET A 474 -19.70 -31.74 3.05
CA MET A 474 -19.26 -31.99 1.67
C MET A 474 -19.32 -30.73 0.80
N ASP A 475 -20.39 -29.93 0.89
CA ASP A 475 -20.53 -28.72 0.05
C ASP A 475 -19.46 -27.66 0.38
N PRO A 476 -19.17 -27.31 1.64
CA PRO A 476 -18.03 -26.46 1.97
C PRO A 476 -16.70 -27.00 1.45
N VAL A 477 -16.45 -28.31 1.55
CA VAL A 477 -15.21 -28.94 1.07
C VAL A 477 -15.11 -28.88 -0.45
N ILE A 478 -16.22 -29.16 -1.16
CA ILE A 478 -16.32 -29.08 -2.62
C ILE A 478 -16.11 -27.64 -3.07
N SER A 479 -16.79 -26.68 -2.44
CA SER A 479 -16.64 -25.26 -2.71
C SER A 479 -15.21 -24.80 -2.51
N ALA A 480 -14.58 -25.15 -1.38
CA ALA A 480 -13.19 -24.81 -1.08
C ALA A 480 -12.20 -25.42 -2.09
N ARG A 481 -12.43 -26.66 -2.53
CA ARG A 481 -11.56 -27.34 -3.50
C ARG A 481 -11.75 -26.84 -4.94
N HIS A 482 -12.98 -26.51 -5.33
CA HIS A 482 -13.35 -26.17 -6.72
C HIS A 482 -13.61 -24.68 -6.93
N GLY A 483 -12.96 -23.82 -6.14
CA GLY A 483 -12.91 -22.39 -6.39
C GLY A 483 -14.24 -21.66 -6.16
N GLY A 484 -14.97 -22.04 -5.12
CA GLY A 484 -16.25 -21.43 -4.76
C GLY A 484 -17.45 -22.04 -5.47
N TYR A 485 -17.40 -23.31 -5.89
CA TYR A 485 -18.54 -23.99 -6.50
C TYR A 485 -19.73 -23.97 -5.54
N ASP A 486 -20.79 -23.25 -5.91
CA ASP A 486 -21.96 -23.03 -5.07
C ASP A 486 -22.77 -24.32 -4.93
N LYS A 487 -23.37 -24.55 -3.75
CA LYS A 487 -24.18 -25.74 -3.44
C LYS A 487 -25.40 -25.93 -4.35
N ASP A 488 -25.87 -24.85 -4.99
CA ASP A 488 -27.01 -24.88 -5.91
C ASP A 488 -26.55 -24.76 -7.39
N ALA A 489 -25.24 -24.74 -7.64
CA ALA A 489 -24.68 -24.67 -9.00
C ALA A 489 -24.97 -25.92 -9.81
N LYS A 490 -24.97 -25.80 -11.14
CA LYS A 490 -25.18 -26.93 -12.06
C LYS A 490 -23.91 -27.19 -12.85
N HIS A 491 -23.55 -28.46 -12.99
CA HIS A 491 -22.37 -28.86 -13.75
C HIS A 491 -22.68 -28.96 -15.24
N LEU A 492 -21.69 -28.64 -16.08
CA LEU A 492 -21.78 -28.70 -17.53
C LEU A 492 -21.01 -29.91 -18.05
N THR A 493 -21.62 -30.70 -18.93
CA THR A 493 -20.97 -31.84 -19.60
C THR A 493 -20.95 -31.61 -21.11
N ASN A 494 -19.78 -31.73 -21.74
CA ASN A 494 -19.62 -31.66 -23.19
C ASN A 494 -18.49 -32.59 -23.66
N LEU A 495 -18.86 -33.75 -24.20
CA LEU A 495 -17.94 -34.74 -24.78
C LEU A 495 -17.88 -34.67 -26.33
N ASN A 496 -18.29 -33.57 -26.96
CA ASN A 496 -18.16 -33.39 -28.40
C ASN A 496 -16.77 -32.81 -28.76
N SER A 497 -15.85 -33.69 -29.17
CA SER A 497 -14.48 -33.28 -29.50
C SER A 497 -14.36 -32.30 -30.68
N ASN A 498 -15.39 -32.14 -31.51
CA ASN A 498 -15.39 -31.16 -32.60
C ASN A 498 -15.43 -29.71 -32.10
N ASP A 499 -15.91 -29.50 -30.87
CA ASP A 499 -15.99 -28.18 -30.24
C ASP A 499 -14.60 -27.70 -29.75
N LEU A 500 -13.61 -28.59 -29.71
CA LEU A 500 -12.21 -28.25 -29.38
C LEU A 500 -11.53 -27.54 -30.57
N ARG A 501 -10.96 -26.38 -30.31
CA ARG A 501 -10.24 -25.53 -31.28
C ARG A 501 -8.73 -25.63 -31.05
N GLY A 502 -7.97 -25.80 -32.14
CA GLY A 502 -6.51 -25.95 -32.07
C GLY A 502 -6.08 -27.28 -31.43
N GLY A 503 -4.85 -27.32 -30.90
CA GLY A 503 -4.29 -28.49 -30.21
C GLY A 503 -3.91 -29.67 -31.12
N ASP A 504 -3.99 -29.49 -32.44
CA ASP A 504 -3.62 -30.48 -33.46
C ASP A 504 -2.12 -30.48 -33.78
N ASN A 505 -1.41 -29.39 -33.47
CA ASN A 505 0.01 -29.21 -33.77
C ASN A 505 0.75 -28.35 -32.73
N LEU A 506 0.64 -28.70 -31.43
CA LEU A 506 1.49 -28.05 -30.41
C LEU A 506 2.97 -28.34 -30.71
N ASP A 507 3.83 -27.34 -30.54
CA ASP A 507 5.22 -27.36 -31.01
C ASP A 507 6.00 -28.56 -30.44
N PRO A 508 6.47 -29.50 -31.28
CA PRO A 508 7.12 -30.73 -30.83
C PRO A 508 8.51 -30.49 -30.22
N LYS A 509 9.09 -29.29 -30.36
CA LYS A 509 10.30 -28.90 -29.62
C LYS A 509 10.03 -28.86 -28.11
N TYR A 510 8.80 -28.47 -27.72
CA TYR A 510 8.44 -28.24 -26.32
C TYR A 510 7.51 -29.32 -25.79
N VAL A 511 6.51 -29.78 -26.57
CA VAL A 511 5.50 -30.75 -26.11
C VAL A 511 5.89 -32.18 -26.47
N LEU A 512 6.11 -33.01 -25.45
CA LEU A 512 6.64 -34.36 -25.58
C LEU A 512 5.55 -35.44 -25.68
N SER A 513 4.42 -35.23 -25.00
CA SER A 513 3.29 -36.17 -24.98
C SER A 513 2.01 -35.48 -24.53
N SER A 514 0.87 -36.00 -24.96
CA SER A 514 -0.46 -35.52 -24.60
C SER A 514 -1.29 -36.65 -23.99
N ARG A 515 -2.04 -36.36 -22.93
CA ARG A 515 -2.83 -37.35 -22.19
C ARG A 515 -4.11 -36.76 -21.62
N VAL A 516 -5.22 -37.49 -21.75
CA VAL A 516 -6.51 -37.18 -21.14
C VAL A 516 -6.98 -38.40 -20.36
N ARG A 517 -7.44 -38.21 -19.13
CA ARG A 517 -8.08 -39.27 -18.34
C ARG A 517 -9.32 -38.80 -17.60
N THR A 518 -10.24 -39.70 -17.29
CA THR A 518 -11.33 -39.43 -16.33
C THR A 518 -11.70 -40.66 -15.51
N GLY A 519 -12.33 -40.45 -14.35
CA GLY A 519 -12.96 -41.52 -13.56
C GLY A 519 -14.46 -41.65 -13.90
N ARG A 520 -15.04 -42.85 -13.75
CA ARG A 520 -16.50 -43.06 -13.72
C ARG A 520 -16.88 -44.14 -12.71
N SER A 521 -18.00 -43.95 -12.02
CA SER A 521 -18.59 -44.90 -11.05
C SER A 521 -19.94 -45.42 -11.53
N ILE A 522 -20.27 -46.67 -11.20
CA ILE A 522 -21.48 -47.37 -11.66
C ILE A 522 -22.59 -47.20 -10.63
N ARG A 523 -23.75 -46.69 -11.05
CA ARG A 523 -24.91 -46.45 -10.20
C ARG A 523 -25.45 -47.76 -9.60
N GLY A 524 -25.87 -47.70 -8.33
CA GLY A 524 -26.43 -48.83 -7.60
C GLY A 524 -25.40 -49.75 -6.94
N TYR A 525 -24.13 -49.35 -6.89
CA TYR A 525 -23.06 -50.03 -6.15
C TYR A 525 -22.35 -49.01 -5.24
N ALA A 526 -21.89 -49.45 -4.07
CA ALA A 526 -21.04 -48.61 -3.23
C ALA A 526 -19.70 -48.27 -3.92
N LEU A 527 -19.14 -47.09 -3.60
CA LEU A 527 -17.84 -46.62 -4.09
C LEU A 527 -16.69 -47.42 -3.43
N PRO A 528 -15.46 -47.40 -3.97
CA PRO A 528 -14.33 -48.20 -3.48
C PRO A 528 -14.09 -48.22 -1.96
N PRO A 529 -14.24 -47.12 -1.19
CA PRO A 529 -14.06 -47.13 0.26
C PRO A 529 -15.02 -48.04 1.02
N HIS A 530 -16.22 -48.25 0.47
CA HIS A 530 -17.31 -48.99 1.13
C HIS A 530 -17.67 -50.29 0.41
N CYS A 531 -17.41 -50.40 -0.89
CA CYS A 531 -17.79 -51.57 -1.70
C CYS A 531 -17.38 -52.92 -1.08
N THR A 532 -18.31 -53.87 -1.12
CA THR A 532 -18.06 -55.26 -0.74
C THR A 532 -17.26 -55.98 -1.82
N LYS A 533 -16.70 -57.14 -1.47
CA LYS A 533 -15.97 -58.01 -2.38
C LYS A 533 -16.85 -58.44 -3.58
N GLU A 534 -18.11 -58.74 -3.31
CA GLU A 534 -19.10 -59.18 -4.29
C GLU A 534 -19.52 -58.04 -5.23
N GLU A 535 -19.78 -56.84 -4.68
CA GLU A 535 -20.06 -55.65 -5.50
C GLU A 535 -18.89 -55.32 -6.42
N ARG A 536 -17.65 -55.40 -5.92
CA ARG A 536 -16.46 -55.13 -6.70
C ARG A 536 -16.28 -56.09 -7.87
N ALA A 537 -16.49 -57.39 -7.63
CA ALA A 537 -16.49 -58.41 -8.69
C ALA A 537 -17.62 -58.18 -9.71
N ALA A 538 -18.80 -57.73 -9.25
CA ALA A 538 -19.90 -57.37 -10.16
C ALA A 538 -19.54 -56.17 -11.05
N ILE A 539 -18.91 -55.14 -10.48
CA ILE A 539 -18.41 -53.97 -11.21
C ILE A 539 -17.37 -54.39 -12.26
N GLU A 540 -16.39 -55.22 -11.88
CA GLU A 540 -15.40 -55.75 -12.83
C GLU A 540 -16.10 -56.43 -14.00
N LYS A 541 -17.04 -57.33 -13.72
CA LYS A 541 -17.77 -58.03 -14.77
C LYS A 541 -18.51 -57.08 -15.70
N ILE A 542 -19.24 -56.11 -15.16
CA ILE A 542 -20.00 -55.11 -15.96
C ILE A 542 -19.06 -54.36 -16.91
N VAL A 543 -17.92 -53.91 -16.37
CA VAL A 543 -16.96 -53.10 -17.13
C VAL A 543 -16.25 -53.96 -18.18
N VAL A 544 -15.79 -55.15 -17.83
CA VAL A 544 -15.09 -56.06 -18.75
C VAL A 544 -16.00 -56.53 -19.88
N ASP A 545 -17.26 -56.88 -19.59
CA ASP A 545 -18.24 -57.25 -20.61
C ASP A 545 -18.48 -56.08 -21.59
N ALA A 546 -18.55 -54.84 -21.09
CA ALA A 546 -18.66 -53.65 -21.94
C ALA A 546 -17.40 -53.44 -22.79
N LEU A 547 -16.21 -53.57 -22.21
CA LEU A 547 -14.93 -53.41 -22.91
C LEU A 547 -14.69 -54.49 -23.98
N ALA A 548 -15.20 -55.70 -23.78
CA ALA A 548 -15.16 -56.77 -24.76
C ALA A 548 -16.00 -56.47 -26.02
N GLY A 549 -16.98 -55.57 -25.93
CA GLY A 549 -17.80 -55.10 -27.04
C GLY A 549 -17.19 -53.96 -27.86
N LEU A 550 -15.97 -53.50 -27.53
CA LEU A 550 -15.28 -52.47 -28.32
C LEU A 550 -14.65 -53.07 -29.58
N GLU A 551 -14.83 -52.36 -30.71
CA GLU A 551 -14.40 -52.79 -32.04
C GLU A 551 -13.45 -51.77 -32.69
N GLY A 552 -12.85 -52.15 -33.83
CA GLY A 552 -12.00 -51.27 -34.62
C GLY A 552 -10.76 -50.78 -33.84
N PRO A 553 -10.38 -49.50 -33.95
CA PRO A 553 -9.22 -48.93 -33.22
C PRO A 553 -9.34 -48.98 -31.69
N LEU A 554 -10.54 -49.24 -31.16
CA LEU A 554 -10.79 -49.39 -29.73
C LEU A 554 -10.83 -50.86 -29.31
N LYS A 555 -10.59 -51.83 -30.20
CA LYS A 555 -10.52 -53.24 -29.80
C LYS A 555 -9.28 -53.46 -28.92
N GLY A 556 -9.43 -54.25 -27.87
CA GLY A 556 -8.38 -54.43 -26.86
C GLY A 556 -8.51 -55.71 -26.03
N THR A 557 -7.62 -55.83 -25.04
CA THR A 557 -7.54 -56.99 -24.14
C THR A 557 -7.59 -56.53 -22.69
N TYR A 558 -8.34 -57.26 -21.85
CA TYR A 558 -8.36 -57.08 -20.39
C TYR A 558 -7.34 -57.99 -19.74
N TYR A 559 -6.59 -57.44 -18.79
CA TYR A 559 -5.57 -58.08 -18.00
C TYR A 559 -5.94 -57.97 -16.53
N PRO A 560 -6.54 -59.01 -15.92
CA PRO A 560 -6.79 -59.02 -14.48
C PRO A 560 -5.46 -58.99 -13.73
N LEU A 561 -5.39 -58.24 -12.64
CA LEU A 561 -4.22 -58.24 -11.75
C LEU A 561 -4.10 -59.58 -11.00
N GLU A 562 -5.24 -60.21 -10.68
CA GLU A 562 -5.25 -61.53 -10.08
C GLU A 562 -4.73 -62.58 -11.06
N GLY A 563 -3.64 -63.25 -10.70
CA GLY A 563 -2.99 -64.25 -11.55
C GLY A 563 -2.16 -63.67 -12.70
N MET A 564 -1.91 -62.36 -12.75
CA MET A 564 -1.03 -61.75 -13.75
C MET A 564 0.39 -62.31 -13.66
N SER A 565 0.96 -62.73 -14.80
CA SER A 565 2.37 -63.18 -14.86
C SER A 565 3.33 -62.00 -14.70
N GLU A 566 4.49 -62.21 -14.08
CA GLU A 566 5.56 -61.20 -13.94
C GLU A 566 5.93 -60.53 -15.27
N VAL A 567 6.04 -61.30 -16.36
CA VAL A 567 6.39 -60.76 -17.70
C VAL A 567 5.34 -59.75 -18.20
N THR A 568 4.06 -60.06 -18.02
CA THR A 568 2.96 -59.14 -18.38
C THR A 568 2.98 -57.90 -17.49
N GLN A 569 3.23 -58.09 -16.19
CA GLN A 569 3.31 -57.02 -15.22
C GLN A 569 4.46 -56.04 -15.56
N GLU A 570 5.67 -56.56 -15.79
CA GLU A 570 6.85 -55.78 -16.19
C GLU A 570 6.61 -55.01 -17.49
N GLN A 571 5.93 -55.63 -18.47
CA GLN A 571 5.58 -54.97 -19.72
C GLN A 571 4.60 -53.81 -19.50
N LEU A 572 3.55 -53.99 -18.69
CA LEU A 572 2.60 -52.93 -18.36
C LEU A 572 3.24 -51.80 -17.54
N ILE A 573 4.23 -52.10 -16.70
CA ILE A 573 5.04 -51.09 -16.00
C ILE A 573 5.88 -50.29 -17.02
N ALA A 574 6.58 -50.97 -17.93
CA ALA A 574 7.42 -50.35 -18.94
C ALA A 574 6.61 -49.46 -19.92
N ASP A 575 5.37 -49.84 -20.19
CA ASP A 575 4.44 -49.04 -21.01
C ASP A 575 3.80 -47.87 -20.23
N HIS A 576 4.04 -47.77 -18.92
CA HIS A 576 3.39 -46.83 -17.98
C HIS A 576 1.87 -47.01 -17.87
N PHE A 577 1.40 -48.25 -17.97
CA PHE A 577 -0.02 -48.62 -17.95
C PHE A 577 -0.47 -49.21 -16.63
N LEU A 578 0.44 -49.87 -15.88
CA LEU A 578 0.11 -50.51 -14.61
C LEU A 578 -0.13 -49.48 -13.51
N PHE A 579 -1.16 -49.71 -12.70
CA PHE A 579 -1.33 -49.04 -11.41
C PHE A 579 -0.94 -49.99 -10.28
N ASP A 580 -0.32 -49.45 -9.24
CA ASP A 580 0.18 -50.23 -8.11
C ASP A 580 -0.89 -50.44 -7.03
N LYS A 581 -0.61 -51.37 -6.12
CA LYS A 581 -1.39 -51.52 -4.89
C LYS A 581 -1.43 -50.18 -4.16
N PRO A 582 -2.60 -49.73 -3.66
CA PRO A 582 -2.65 -48.54 -2.81
C PRO A 582 -1.76 -48.73 -1.58
N VAL A 583 -0.67 -47.96 -1.53
CA VAL A 583 0.24 -47.88 -0.37
C VAL A 583 0.23 -46.49 0.27
N SER A 584 -0.41 -45.52 -0.38
CA SER A 584 -0.56 -44.17 0.16
C SER A 584 -1.42 -44.24 1.43
N PRO A 585 -0.95 -43.66 2.55
CA PRO A 585 -1.73 -43.56 3.79
C PRO A 585 -3.13 -42.96 3.60
N LEU A 586 -3.32 -42.09 2.61
CA LEU A 586 -4.63 -41.52 2.26
C LEU A 586 -5.60 -42.59 1.75
N LEU A 587 -5.14 -43.46 0.84
CA LEU A 587 -5.96 -44.49 0.21
C LEU A 587 -6.21 -45.67 1.16
N THR A 588 -5.21 -46.05 1.95
CA THR A 588 -5.34 -47.13 2.94
C THR A 588 -6.22 -46.73 4.11
N ALA A 589 -6.14 -45.48 4.59
CA ALA A 589 -7.06 -44.96 5.62
C ALA A 589 -8.51 -44.86 5.11
N ALA A 590 -8.70 -44.74 3.79
CA ALA A 590 -9.98 -44.85 3.10
C ALA A 590 -10.37 -46.30 2.75
N LYS A 591 -9.63 -47.31 3.22
CA LYS A 591 -9.92 -48.75 3.02
C LYS A 591 -9.97 -49.19 1.54
N MET A 592 -9.26 -48.50 0.64
CA MET A 592 -9.26 -48.79 -0.80
C MET A 592 -8.36 -49.98 -1.19
N ASP A 593 -7.44 -50.39 -0.31
CA ASP A 593 -6.54 -51.52 -0.50
C ASP A 593 -7.18 -52.88 -0.15
N ARG A 594 -8.44 -52.88 0.30
CA ARG A 594 -9.18 -54.10 0.68
C ARG A 594 -9.28 -55.11 -0.46
N ASP A 595 -9.08 -56.37 -0.10
CA ASP A 595 -9.13 -57.56 -0.97
C ASP A 595 -8.20 -57.48 -2.20
N TRP A 596 -7.09 -56.74 -2.12
CA TRP A 596 -6.16 -56.63 -3.24
C TRP A 596 -5.47 -57.97 -3.60
N PRO A 597 -5.27 -58.32 -4.89
CA PRO A 597 -5.61 -57.56 -6.11
C PRO A 597 -6.97 -57.93 -6.73
N GLN A 598 -7.84 -58.58 -5.98
CA GLN A 598 -9.04 -59.22 -6.51
C GLN A 598 -9.98 -58.23 -7.20
N ALA A 599 -10.52 -58.63 -8.36
CA ALA A 599 -11.43 -57.85 -9.19
C ALA A 599 -10.88 -56.50 -9.67
N ARG A 600 -9.55 -56.38 -9.76
CA ARG A 600 -8.85 -55.23 -10.35
C ARG A 600 -8.12 -55.68 -11.60
N GLY A 601 -8.01 -54.77 -12.56
CA GLY A 601 -7.32 -55.06 -13.80
C GLY A 601 -7.25 -53.87 -14.72
N ILE A 602 -6.58 -54.09 -15.84
CA ILE A 602 -6.31 -53.07 -16.85
C ILE A 602 -6.76 -53.61 -18.18
N TRP A 603 -7.48 -52.79 -18.92
CA TRP A 603 -7.74 -53.01 -20.32
C TRP A 603 -7.00 -51.96 -21.15
N HIS A 604 -6.45 -52.37 -22.30
CA HIS A 604 -5.96 -51.40 -23.29
C HIS A 604 -6.23 -51.89 -24.71
N ASN A 605 -6.35 -50.95 -25.64
CA ASN A 605 -6.50 -51.26 -27.06
C ASN A 605 -5.20 -51.80 -27.69
N GLU A 606 -5.32 -52.40 -28.87
CA GLU A 606 -4.17 -52.98 -29.60
C GLU A 606 -3.08 -51.92 -29.91
N GLU A 607 -3.48 -50.66 -30.16
CA GLU A 607 -2.55 -49.55 -30.41
C GLU A 607 -1.92 -48.92 -29.16
N LYS A 608 -2.26 -49.41 -27.95
CA LYS A 608 -1.70 -48.93 -26.68
C LYS A 608 -1.87 -47.40 -26.46
N ASN A 609 -2.97 -46.83 -26.95
CA ASN A 609 -3.24 -45.39 -26.92
C ASN A 609 -4.62 -45.03 -26.33
N PHE A 610 -5.39 -46.05 -25.90
CA PHE A 610 -6.62 -45.95 -25.13
C PHE A 610 -6.69 -47.08 -24.09
N LEU A 611 -6.93 -46.75 -22.82
CA LEU A 611 -6.84 -47.66 -21.67
C LEU A 611 -7.97 -47.44 -20.67
N VAL A 612 -8.32 -48.49 -19.93
CA VAL A 612 -9.27 -48.43 -18.81
C VAL A 612 -8.73 -49.21 -17.62
N TRP A 613 -8.53 -48.54 -16.48
CA TRP A 613 -8.30 -49.20 -15.21
C TRP A 613 -9.63 -49.54 -14.55
N VAL A 614 -9.70 -50.70 -13.91
CA VAL A 614 -10.92 -51.21 -13.27
C VAL A 614 -10.68 -51.37 -11.77
N ASN A 615 -11.56 -50.77 -10.95
CA ASN A 615 -11.60 -50.86 -9.48
C ASN A 615 -10.34 -50.36 -8.74
N GLU A 616 -9.75 -49.25 -9.20
CA GLU A 616 -8.62 -48.57 -8.55
C GLU A 616 -9.14 -47.58 -7.48
N GLU A 617 -9.00 -46.26 -7.68
CA GLU A 617 -9.55 -45.21 -6.80
C GLU A 617 -11.04 -44.96 -7.06
N ASP A 618 -11.48 -45.26 -8.28
CA ASP A 618 -12.85 -45.20 -8.78
C ASP A 618 -13.17 -46.54 -9.49
N HIS A 619 -14.44 -46.81 -9.83
CA HIS A 619 -14.79 -48.07 -10.51
C HIS A 619 -14.09 -48.21 -11.86
N THR A 620 -13.97 -47.10 -12.60
CA THR A 620 -13.22 -47.07 -13.85
C THR A 620 -12.37 -45.81 -13.96
N ARG A 621 -11.22 -45.92 -14.62
CA ARG A 621 -10.42 -44.78 -15.05
C ARG A 621 -10.05 -44.91 -16.52
N VAL A 622 -10.73 -44.13 -17.35
CA VAL A 622 -10.61 -44.13 -18.81
C VAL A 622 -9.52 -43.15 -19.24
N ILE A 623 -8.60 -43.58 -20.09
CA ILE A 623 -7.37 -42.85 -20.45
C ILE A 623 -7.18 -42.89 -21.97
N SER A 624 -6.84 -41.76 -22.57
CA SER A 624 -6.31 -41.66 -23.94
C SER A 624 -4.97 -40.92 -23.89
N MET A 625 -3.98 -41.40 -24.63
CA MET A 625 -2.66 -40.76 -24.67
C MET A 625 -1.94 -41.00 -25.99
N ASP A 626 -1.05 -40.10 -26.38
CA ASP A 626 -0.19 -40.24 -27.56
C ASP A 626 1.15 -39.51 -27.34
N LYS A 627 2.18 -39.89 -28.10
CA LYS A 627 3.44 -39.13 -28.14
C LYS A 627 3.24 -37.84 -28.94
N GLY A 628 3.92 -36.77 -28.54
CA GLY A 628 3.83 -35.45 -29.15
C GLY A 628 2.61 -34.62 -28.70
N GLY A 629 2.42 -33.50 -29.39
CA GLY A 629 1.50 -32.42 -28.99
C GLY A 629 0.13 -32.40 -29.66
N ASN A 630 -0.34 -33.49 -30.27
CA ASN A 630 -1.66 -33.55 -30.89
C ASN A 630 -2.74 -33.89 -29.85
N MET A 631 -3.00 -32.95 -28.94
CA MET A 631 -4.05 -33.03 -27.92
C MET A 631 -5.43 -33.24 -28.54
N LYS A 632 -5.71 -32.67 -29.72
CA LYS A 632 -7.01 -32.82 -30.39
C LYS A 632 -7.29 -34.28 -30.76
N LYS A 633 -6.34 -34.98 -31.38
CA LYS A 633 -6.46 -36.42 -31.69
C LYS A 633 -6.64 -37.26 -30.43
N VAL A 634 -5.88 -36.95 -29.37
CA VAL A 634 -5.99 -37.65 -28.08
C VAL A 634 -7.38 -37.47 -27.46
N PHE A 635 -7.91 -36.24 -27.47
CA PHE A 635 -9.21 -35.91 -26.92
C PHE A 635 -10.36 -36.48 -27.75
N THR A 636 -10.28 -36.47 -29.08
CA THR A 636 -11.26 -37.13 -29.95
C THR A 636 -11.38 -38.62 -29.64
N ARG A 637 -10.25 -39.34 -29.57
CA ARG A 637 -10.26 -40.76 -29.20
C ARG A 637 -10.81 -40.99 -27.79
N PHE A 638 -10.50 -40.09 -26.84
CA PHE A 638 -11.03 -40.15 -25.48
C PHE A 638 -12.56 -40.03 -25.46
N CYS A 639 -13.12 -39.01 -26.13
CA CYS A 639 -14.56 -38.78 -26.19
C CYS A 639 -15.29 -39.96 -26.84
N GLU A 640 -14.84 -40.39 -28.01
CA GLU A 640 -15.45 -41.51 -28.75
C GLU A 640 -15.38 -42.81 -27.95
N GLY A 641 -14.23 -43.10 -27.36
CA GLY A 641 -14.03 -44.30 -26.53
C GLY A 641 -14.89 -44.30 -25.28
N LEU A 642 -14.91 -43.20 -24.53
CA LEU A 642 -15.71 -43.07 -23.31
C LEU A 642 -17.21 -43.20 -23.59
N GLN A 643 -17.72 -42.50 -24.62
CA GLN A 643 -19.13 -42.58 -25.03
C GLN A 643 -19.52 -43.99 -25.47
N LYS A 644 -18.61 -44.71 -26.14
CA LYS A 644 -18.86 -46.10 -26.55
C LYS A 644 -18.92 -47.04 -25.34
N VAL A 645 -18.01 -46.89 -24.37
CA VAL A 645 -18.04 -47.65 -23.12
C VAL A 645 -19.33 -47.39 -22.35
N GLU A 646 -19.73 -46.12 -22.20
CA GLU A 646 -20.97 -45.73 -21.53
C GLU A 646 -22.21 -46.32 -22.22
N ALA A 647 -22.26 -46.27 -23.56
CA ALA A 647 -23.36 -46.85 -24.33
C ALA A 647 -23.48 -48.37 -24.14
N LEU A 648 -22.35 -49.08 -24.04
CA LEU A 648 -22.33 -50.53 -23.81
C LEU A 648 -22.76 -50.90 -22.37
N ILE A 649 -22.31 -50.13 -21.37
CA ILE A 649 -22.78 -50.27 -19.98
C ILE A 649 -24.30 -50.01 -19.90
N LYS A 650 -24.78 -48.99 -20.61
CA LYS A 650 -26.22 -48.67 -20.71
C LYS A 650 -27.03 -49.77 -21.39
N ALA A 651 -26.50 -50.37 -22.45
CA ALA A 651 -27.13 -51.51 -23.12
C ALA A 651 -27.24 -52.74 -22.20
N ALA A 652 -26.36 -52.87 -21.21
CA ALA A 652 -26.43 -53.91 -20.17
C ALA A 652 -27.36 -53.58 -18.99
N GLY A 653 -28.14 -52.48 -19.07
CA GLY A 653 -29.08 -52.08 -18.02
C GLY A 653 -28.43 -51.46 -16.78
N LYS A 654 -27.22 -50.91 -16.93
CA LYS A 654 -26.47 -50.19 -15.90
C LYS A 654 -26.22 -48.75 -16.35
N GLU A 655 -25.81 -47.86 -15.46
CA GLU A 655 -25.46 -46.49 -15.83
C GLU A 655 -24.37 -45.93 -14.91
N PHE A 656 -23.73 -44.84 -15.33
CA PHE A 656 -22.81 -44.12 -14.47
C PHE A 656 -23.56 -43.28 -13.43
N MET A 657 -22.95 -43.11 -12.25
CA MET A 657 -23.42 -42.15 -11.25
C MET A 657 -23.23 -40.74 -11.79
N TRP A 658 -24.33 -40.01 -11.94
CA TRP A 658 -24.37 -38.65 -12.45
C TRP A 658 -25.58 -37.89 -11.90
N ASN A 659 -25.40 -36.64 -11.50
CA ASN A 659 -26.49 -35.72 -11.21
C ASN A 659 -26.22 -34.30 -11.74
N GLU A 660 -27.25 -33.46 -11.76
CA GLU A 660 -27.17 -32.11 -12.36
C GLU A 660 -26.24 -31.17 -11.58
N HIS A 661 -26.10 -31.36 -10.26
CA HIS A 661 -25.30 -30.49 -9.40
C HIS A 661 -23.80 -30.83 -9.48
N LEU A 662 -23.42 -32.09 -9.29
CA LEU A 662 -22.03 -32.55 -9.16
C LEU A 662 -21.47 -33.19 -10.43
N GLY A 663 -22.27 -33.34 -11.50
CA GLY A 663 -21.86 -34.08 -12.68
C GLY A 663 -21.64 -35.56 -12.36
N TYR A 664 -20.56 -36.15 -12.89
CA TYR A 664 -20.22 -37.54 -12.59
C TYR A 664 -19.71 -37.68 -11.15
N ILE A 665 -20.29 -38.63 -10.42
CA ILE A 665 -19.98 -38.87 -9.00
C ILE A 665 -18.80 -39.83 -8.89
N LEU A 666 -17.81 -39.43 -8.09
CA LEU A 666 -16.56 -40.12 -7.89
C LEU A 666 -16.19 -40.13 -6.40
N THR A 667 -15.23 -41.00 -6.07
CA THR A 667 -14.90 -41.31 -4.67
C THR A 667 -14.34 -40.11 -3.92
N CYS A 668 -13.40 -39.40 -4.54
CA CYS A 668 -12.83 -38.20 -3.97
C CYS A 668 -13.56 -36.96 -4.50
N PRO A 669 -13.99 -36.02 -3.63
CA PRO A 669 -14.62 -34.77 -4.08
C PRO A 669 -13.80 -33.98 -5.10
N SER A 670 -12.47 -34.12 -5.08
CA SER A 670 -11.60 -33.43 -6.06
C SER A 670 -11.77 -33.92 -7.51
N ASN A 671 -12.37 -35.08 -7.72
CA ASN A 671 -12.58 -35.65 -9.04
C ASN A 671 -14.03 -35.49 -9.54
N LEU A 672 -14.95 -34.88 -8.79
CA LEU A 672 -16.33 -34.65 -9.23
C LEU A 672 -16.43 -33.83 -10.53
N GLY A 673 -17.61 -33.83 -11.15
CA GLY A 673 -17.90 -33.09 -12.37
C GLY A 673 -17.52 -33.90 -13.59
N THR A 674 -16.52 -33.42 -14.30
CA THR A 674 -15.97 -34.11 -15.48
C THR A 674 -15.11 -35.32 -15.10
N GLY A 675 -14.50 -35.30 -13.91
CA GLY A 675 -13.36 -36.15 -13.53
C GLY A 675 -12.12 -36.01 -14.41
N LEU A 676 -12.13 -35.08 -15.36
CA LEU A 676 -11.19 -35.05 -16.46
C LEU A 676 -9.87 -34.40 -16.08
N ARG A 677 -8.77 -35.13 -16.23
CA ARG A 677 -7.42 -34.57 -16.25
C ARG A 677 -6.85 -34.66 -17.67
N GLY A 678 -6.90 -33.54 -18.39
CA GLY A 678 -6.23 -33.33 -19.67
C GLY A 678 -4.93 -32.57 -19.45
N GLY A 679 -3.83 -33.03 -20.05
CA GLY A 679 -2.52 -32.41 -19.85
C GLY A 679 -1.47 -32.84 -20.86
N VAL A 680 -0.36 -32.10 -20.85
CA VAL A 680 0.81 -32.38 -21.69
C VAL A 680 2.08 -32.38 -20.84
N HIS A 681 3.06 -33.19 -21.28
CA HIS A 681 4.43 -32.98 -20.85
C HIS A 681 5.07 -31.90 -21.73
N VAL A 682 5.44 -30.77 -21.14
CA VAL A 682 6.00 -29.61 -21.85
C VAL A 682 7.30 -29.13 -21.20
N LYS A 683 8.28 -28.78 -22.03
CA LYS A 683 9.59 -28.27 -21.64
C LYS A 683 9.58 -26.73 -21.54
N LEU A 684 9.83 -26.19 -20.35
CA LEU A 684 9.71 -24.76 -20.00
C LEU A 684 10.87 -24.28 -19.08
N PRO A 685 12.15 -24.38 -19.50
CA PRO A 685 13.29 -24.11 -18.62
C PRO A 685 13.46 -22.65 -18.20
N LEU A 686 12.96 -21.67 -18.97
CA LEU A 686 13.10 -20.24 -18.67
C LEU A 686 11.88 -19.67 -17.96
N VAL A 687 10.67 -19.87 -18.51
CA VAL A 687 9.45 -19.30 -17.91
C VAL A 687 9.17 -19.88 -16.52
N SER A 688 9.62 -21.10 -16.23
CA SER A 688 9.47 -21.69 -14.89
C SER A 688 10.34 -21.02 -13.81
N GLN A 689 11.32 -20.20 -14.21
CA GLN A 689 12.16 -19.43 -13.29
C GLN A 689 11.61 -18.02 -13.03
N ASP A 690 10.58 -17.58 -13.79
CA ASP A 690 9.93 -16.30 -13.52
C ASP A 690 9.15 -16.39 -12.20
N PRO A 691 9.32 -15.44 -11.25
CA PRO A 691 8.62 -15.48 -9.97
C PRO A 691 7.09 -15.45 -10.10
N ARG A 692 6.56 -15.04 -11.26
CA ARG A 692 5.12 -15.00 -11.55
C ARG A 692 4.59 -16.30 -12.15
N PHE A 693 5.42 -17.33 -12.37
CA PHE A 693 5.01 -18.55 -13.08
C PHE A 693 3.76 -19.22 -12.47
N ASP A 694 3.69 -19.32 -11.15
CA ASP A 694 2.52 -19.91 -10.48
C ASP A 694 1.27 -19.01 -10.59
N LYS A 695 1.44 -17.67 -10.57
CA LYS A 695 0.34 -16.71 -10.83
C LYS A 695 -0.15 -16.83 -12.28
N ILE A 696 0.76 -17.02 -13.24
CA ILE A 696 0.46 -17.23 -14.66
C ILE A 696 -0.36 -18.51 -14.85
N LEU A 697 0.09 -19.64 -14.29
CA LEU A 697 -0.63 -20.92 -14.37
C LEU A 697 -2.03 -20.80 -13.76
N LYS A 698 -2.13 -20.20 -12.56
CA LYS A 698 -3.42 -20.00 -11.88
C LYS A 698 -4.37 -19.11 -12.69
N ALA A 699 -3.88 -18.02 -13.29
CA ALA A 699 -4.67 -17.14 -14.14
C ALA A 699 -5.19 -17.84 -15.41
N MET A 700 -4.47 -18.85 -15.89
CA MET A 700 -4.89 -19.72 -16.99
C MET A 700 -5.61 -20.99 -16.53
N ARG A 701 -5.96 -21.11 -15.24
CA ARG A 701 -6.61 -22.29 -14.63
C ARG A 701 -5.88 -23.62 -14.93
N LEU A 702 -4.54 -23.57 -14.87
CA LEU A 702 -3.65 -24.73 -15.03
C LEU A 702 -2.96 -25.11 -13.71
N GLN A 703 -2.46 -26.34 -13.65
CA GLN A 703 -1.60 -26.85 -12.59
C GLN A 703 -0.35 -27.52 -13.19
N LYS A 704 0.77 -27.48 -12.46
CA LYS A 704 2.03 -28.15 -12.82
C LYS A 704 2.33 -29.34 -11.91
N ARG A 705 2.95 -30.40 -12.43
CA ARG A 705 3.57 -31.51 -11.68
C ARG A 705 4.87 -31.96 -12.35
N GLY A 706 5.70 -32.75 -11.65
CA GLY A 706 6.78 -33.49 -12.31
C GLY A 706 6.26 -34.65 -13.15
N THR A 707 7.15 -35.26 -13.93
CA THR A 707 6.81 -36.21 -15.00
C THR A 707 6.44 -37.62 -14.52
N GLY A 708 6.60 -37.95 -13.23
CA GLY A 708 6.29 -39.26 -12.66
C GLY A 708 5.08 -39.28 -11.72
N GLY A 709 4.31 -38.19 -11.62
CA GLY A 709 3.07 -38.15 -10.82
C GLY A 709 3.02 -37.07 -9.76
N VAL A 710 2.15 -37.24 -8.76
CA VAL A 710 1.71 -36.21 -7.80
C VAL A 710 2.85 -35.62 -6.96
N ASP A 711 3.92 -36.38 -6.74
CA ASP A 711 5.01 -36.03 -5.82
C ASP A 711 6.41 -36.08 -6.48
N THR A 712 6.47 -36.07 -7.81
CA THR A 712 7.77 -36.11 -8.51
C THR A 712 8.28 -34.71 -8.84
N ALA A 713 9.58 -34.49 -8.67
CA ALA A 713 10.23 -33.26 -9.09
C ALA A 713 10.28 -33.17 -10.64
N SER A 714 10.20 -31.97 -11.19
CA SER A 714 10.50 -31.74 -12.60
C SER A 714 11.97 -32.08 -12.87
N THR A 715 12.24 -32.80 -13.95
CA THR A 715 13.60 -33.00 -14.46
C THR A 715 13.79 -32.10 -15.69
N ASP A 716 14.89 -31.36 -15.76
CA ASP A 716 15.29 -30.53 -16.91
C ASP A 716 14.25 -29.52 -17.41
N GLY A 717 13.46 -28.93 -16.51
CA GLY A 717 12.42 -27.96 -16.84
C GLY A 717 11.20 -28.55 -17.55
N ILE A 718 11.00 -29.88 -17.47
CA ILE A 718 9.84 -30.56 -18.03
C ILE A 718 8.74 -30.68 -16.97
N PHE A 719 7.53 -30.24 -17.32
CA PHE A 719 6.36 -30.25 -16.44
C PHE A 719 5.19 -30.97 -17.08
N ASP A 720 4.42 -31.70 -16.27
CA ASP A 720 3.03 -32.08 -16.57
C ASP A 720 2.13 -30.89 -16.31
N ILE A 721 1.74 -30.19 -17.37
CA ILE A 721 0.80 -29.08 -17.34
C ILE A 721 -0.58 -29.61 -17.68
N SER A 722 -1.52 -29.46 -16.75
CA SER A 722 -2.89 -29.97 -16.89
C SER A 722 -3.92 -28.97 -16.39
N ASN A 723 -5.18 -29.18 -16.76
CA ASN A 723 -6.29 -28.36 -16.27
C ASN A 723 -6.41 -28.46 -14.73
N LEU A 724 -6.65 -27.33 -14.07
CA LEU A 724 -6.88 -27.23 -12.62
C LEU A 724 -8.29 -27.70 -12.24
N ASP A 725 -9.28 -27.28 -13.04
CA ASP A 725 -10.70 -27.51 -12.76
C ASP A 725 -11.18 -28.90 -13.14
N ARG A 726 -12.22 -29.35 -12.45
CA ARG A 726 -12.95 -30.58 -12.75
C ARG A 726 -14.46 -30.37 -12.74
N LEU A 727 -14.94 -29.48 -11.87
CA LEU A 727 -16.33 -29.14 -11.63
C LEU A 727 -16.66 -27.73 -12.16
N GLY A 728 -17.94 -27.47 -12.46
CA GLY A 728 -18.43 -26.21 -13.04
C GLY A 728 -18.09 -25.89 -14.51
N THR A 729 -17.20 -26.64 -15.16
CA THR A 729 -16.83 -26.47 -16.58
C THR A 729 -16.84 -27.81 -17.30
N SER A 730 -17.15 -27.82 -18.59
CA SER A 730 -17.23 -29.03 -19.41
C SER A 730 -15.87 -29.59 -19.81
N GLU A 731 -15.84 -30.85 -20.27
CA GLU A 731 -14.63 -31.52 -20.72
C GLU A 731 -13.93 -30.78 -21.87
N VAL A 732 -14.69 -30.28 -22.85
CA VAL A 732 -14.15 -29.47 -23.95
C VAL A 732 -13.51 -28.19 -23.43
N GLU A 733 -14.18 -27.44 -22.54
CA GLU A 733 -13.64 -26.19 -21.99
C GLU A 733 -12.35 -26.43 -21.22
N GLN A 734 -12.30 -27.51 -20.43
CA GLN A 734 -11.12 -27.87 -19.66
C GLN A 734 -9.93 -28.25 -20.54
N VAL A 735 -10.14 -29.01 -21.62
CA VAL A 735 -9.07 -29.34 -22.56
C VAL A 735 -8.67 -28.13 -23.41
N GLN A 736 -9.63 -27.27 -23.80
CA GLN A 736 -9.35 -26.01 -24.48
C GLN A 736 -8.44 -25.10 -23.64
N CYS A 737 -8.71 -25.03 -22.33
CA CYS A 737 -7.89 -24.28 -21.38
C CYS A 737 -6.41 -24.73 -21.38
N VAL A 738 -6.18 -26.04 -21.46
CA VAL A 738 -4.83 -26.62 -21.56
C VAL A 738 -4.18 -26.26 -22.90
N VAL A 739 -4.91 -26.39 -24.00
CA VAL A 739 -4.40 -26.04 -25.34
C VAL A 739 -3.97 -24.58 -25.38
N ASP A 740 -4.88 -23.66 -25.03
CA ASP A 740 -4.63 -22.21 -25.09
C ASP A 740 -3.48 -21.80 -24.15
N GLY A 741 -3.47 -22.36 -22.94
CA GLY A 741 -2.47 -22.05 -21.93
C GLY A 741 -1.08 -22.59 -22.27
N VAL A 742 -0.98 -23.81 -22.81
CA VAL A 742 0.31 -24.37 -23.27
C VAL A 742 0.85 -23.58 -24.45
N GLU A 743 0.01 -23.16 -25.40
CA GLU A 743 0.44 -22.28 -26.49
C GLU A 743 0.99 -20.95 -25.98
N LEU A 744 0.37 -20.35 -24.95
CA LEU A 744 0.86 -19.12 -24.34
C LEU A 744 2.20 -19.33 -23.62
N LEU A 745 2.34 -20.41 -22.85
CA LEU A 745 3.60 -20.77 -22.19
C LEU A 745 4.73 -20.97 -23.19
N ILE A 746 4.47 -21.62 -24.33
CA ILE A 746 5.46 -21.78 -25.40
C ILE A 746 5.82 -20.44 -26.03
N LYS A 747 4.87 -19.51 -26.20
CA LYS A 747 5.15 -18.15 -26.68
C LYS A 747 6.05 -17.38 -25.70
N MET A 748 5.78 -17.47 -24.40
CA MET A 748 6.61 -16.87 -23.35
C MET A 748 8.02 -17.46 -23.34
N GLU A 749 8.14 -18.79 -23.37
CA GLU A 749 9.42 -19.49 -23.42
C GLU A 749 10.25 -19.04 -24.63
N LYS A 750 9.65 -18.95 -25.82
CA LYS A 750 10.29 -18.45 -27.05
C LYS A 750 10.72 -16.98 -26.97
N ALA A 751 10.03 -16.15 -26.19
CA ALA A 751 10.41 -14.75 -25.97
C ALA A 751 11.63 -14.66 -25.04
N LEU A 752 11.62 -15.43 -23.94
CA LEU A 752 12.74 -15.50 -23.00
C LEU A 752 13.99 -16.10 -23.64
N GLU A 753 13.86 -17.12 -24.50
CA GLU A 753 14.97 -17.67 -25.29
C GLU A 753 15.66 -16.60 -26.18
N LYS A 754 14.96 -15.50 -26.51
CA LYS A 754 15.45 -14.36 -27.29
C LYS A 754 15.86 -13.15 -26.43
N GLY A 755 15.77 -13.24 -25.11
CA GLY A 755 16.03 -12.13 -24.19
C GLY A 755 14.96 -11.03 -24.22
N ILE A 756 13.73 -11.35 -24.66
CA ILE A 756 12.59 -10.42 -24.71
C ILE A 756 11.74 -10.62 -23.44
N SER A 757 11.29 -9.52 -22.81
CA SER A 757 10.39 -9.59 -21.65
C SER A 757 9.05 -10.25 -22.00
N ILE A 758 8.45 -10.94 -21.03
CA ILE A 758 7.12 -11.57 -21.15
C ILE A 758 5.99 -10.69 -20.64
N ASP A 759 6.26 -9.46 -20.17
CA ASP A 759 5.26 -8.61 -19.50
C ASP A 759 4.01 -8.36 -20.38
N ASP A 760 4.20 -8.17 -21.68
CA ASP A 760 3.11 -8.00 -22.63
C ASP A 760 2.32 -9.28 -22.90
N LEU A 761 2.92 -10.45 -22.67
CA LEU A 761 2.32 -11.78 -22.86
C LEU A 761 1.58 -12.27 -21.61
N LEU A 762 1.74 -11.63 -20.46
CA LEU A 762 1.09 -12.03 -19.22
C LEU A 762 -0.45 -12.07 -19.39
N PRO A 763 -1.15 -13.05 -18.78
CA PRO A 763 -2.60 -13.00 -18.66
C PRO A 763 -3.04 -11.68 -18.03
N ALA A 764 -4.21 -11.15 -18.41
CA ALA A 764 -4.70 -9.85 -17.90
C ALA A 764 -4.77 -9.80 -16.37
N ALA A 765 -5.14 -10.91 -15.72
CA ALA A 765 -5.17 -11.03 -14.26
C ALA A 765 -3.78 -10.98 -13.59
N CYS A 766 -2.70 -11.12 -14.35
CA CYS A 766 -1.32 -11.00 -13.89
C CYS A 766 -0.72 -9.61 -14.17
N LYS A 767 -1.42 -8.76 -14.93
CA LYS A 767 -0.96 -7.40 -15.23
C LYS A 767 -1.48 -6.43 -14.15
N PRO A 768 -0.67 -5.43 -13.73
CA PRO A 768 -1.17 -4.32 -12.95
C PRO A 768 -2.35 -3.66 -13.66
N ARG A 769 -3.42 -3.36 -12.92
CA ARG A 769 -4.54 -2.62 -13.49
C ARG A 769 -4.12 -1.16 -13.64
N PRO A 770 -4.25 -0.56 -14.84
CA PRO A 770 -3.88 0.83 -15.02
C PRO A 770 -4.80 1.74 -14.20
N PRO A 771 -4.32 2.96 -13.85
CA PRO A 771 -5.15 3.99 -13.25
C PRO A 771 -6.45 4.24 -14.03
N THR A 772 -7.54 4.46 -13.30
CA THR A 772 -8.82 4.84 -13.91
C THR A 772 -8.70 6.25 -14.48
N LYS A 773 -9.35 6.49 -15.62
CA LYS A 773 -9.47 7.83 -16.17
C LYS A 773 -10.27 8.72 -15.22
N VAL A 774 -9.61 9.74 -14.69
CA VAL A 774 -10.20 10.71 -13.77
C VAL A 774 -11.23 11.60 -14.51
N MET A 775 -12.36 11.84 -13.86
CA MET A 775 -13.53 12.55 -14.39
C MET A 775 -13.64 13.99 -13.84
N SER A 776 -13.17 14.20 -12.61
CA SER A 776 -13.18 15.52 -11.96
C SER A 776 -11.98 16.38 -12.36
N SER A 777 -12.08 17.69 -12.14
CA SER A 777 -10.96 18.61 -12.35
C SER A 777 -9.95 18.53 -11.21
N ASN A 778 -8.66 18.60 -11.54
CA ASN A 778 -7.58 18.68 -10.56
C ASN A 778 -7.24 20.13 -10.14
N TYR A 779 -7.91 21.11 -10.75
CA TYR A 779 -7.71 22.53 -10.42
C TYR A 779 -8.07 22.80 -8.95
N PRO A 780 -7.19 23.46 -8.16
CA PRO A 780 -7.45 23.75 -6.76
C PRO A 780 -8.55 24.81 -6.60
N ASP A 781 -9.36 24.69 -5.55
CA ASP A 781 -10.23 25.81 -5.15
C ASP A 781 -9.39 26.85 -4.42
N LEU A 782 -9.33 28.05 -4.99
CA LEU A 782 -8.52 29.18 -4.52
C LEU A 782 -9.38 30.37 -4.08
N SER A 783 -10.71 30.20 -3.97
CA SER A 783 -11.63 31.32 -3.75
C SER A 783 -11.43 32.05 -2.40
N LYS A 784 -10.81 31.38 -1.42
CA LYS A 784 -10.51 31.91 -0.08
C LYS A 784 -9.04 32.26 0.11
N HIS A 785 -8.23 32.22 -0.96
CA HIS A 785 -6.77 32.34 -0.87
C HIS A 785 -6.28 33.77 -1.13
N ASN A 786 -5.32 34.21 -0.31
CA ASN A 786 -4.64 35.50 -0.36
C ASN A 786 -3.13 35.32 -0.49
N ASN A 787 -2.68 34.90 -1.68
CA ASN A 787 -1.26 34.79 -2.04
C ASN A 787 -1.05 35.06 -3.53
N TRP A 788 0.19 35.35 -3.95
CA TRP A 788 0.50 35.73 -5.33
C TRP A 788 0.25 34.60 -6.34
N MET A 789 0.58 33.35 -5.99
CA MET A 789 0.29 32.18 -6.83
C MET A 789 -1.20 32.08 -7.13
N ALA A 790 -2.06 32.19 -6.11
CA ALA A 790 -3.51 32.09 -6.27
C ALA A 790 -4.10 33.20 -7.14
N LYS A 791 -3.50 34.40 -7.14
CA LYS A 791 -3.91 35.51 -8.00
C LYS A 791 -3.49 35.34 -9.47
N CYS A 792 -2.43 34.58 -9.72
CA CYS A 792 -1.86 34.39 -11.05
C CYS A 792 -2.31 33.07 -11.71
N LEU A 793 -2.57 32.03 -10.92
CA LEU A 793 -3.00 30.74 -11.42
C LEU A 793 -4.43 30.83 -11.96
N THR A 794 -4.59 30.45 -13.23
CA THR A 794 -5.89 30.34 -13.88
C THR A 794 -6.12 28.90 -14.33
N PRO A 795 -7.37 28.47 -14.56
CA PRO A 795 -7.64 27.13 -15.11
C PRO A 795 -6.88 26.85 -16.41
N ALA A 796 -6.79 27.84 -17.31
CA ALA A 796 -6.05 27.69 -18.58
C ALA A 796 -4.54 27.49 -18.39
N ILE A 797 -3.92 28.21 -17.43
CA ILE A 797 -2.50 28.01 -17.08
C ILE A 797 -2.32 26.61 -16.46
N TYR A 798 -3.21 26.23 -15.54
CA TYR A 798 -3.14 24.94 -14.88
C TYR A 798 -3.30 23.77 -15.86
N ASP A 799 -4.28 23.80 -16.75
CA ASP A 799 -4.50 22.75 -17.75
C ASP A 799 -3.29 22.58 -18.68
N LYS A 800 -2.63 23.70 -19.02
CA LYS A 800 -1.40 23.69 -19.83
C LYS A 800 -0.22 23.03 -19.11
N LEU A 801 -0.08 23.26 -17.80
CA LEU A 801 1.13 22.93 -17.04
C LEU A 801 1.02 21.66 -16.18
N SER A 802 -0.19 21.26 -15.77
CA SER A 802 -0.43 20.20 -14.77
C SER A 802 0.04 18.80 -15.17
N GLN A 803 0.20 18.54 -16.48
CA GLN A 803 0.70 17.26 -17.00
C GLN A 803 2.22 17.23 -17.16
N LEU A 804 2.90 18.35 -16.90
CA LEU A 804 4.34 18.48 -17.02
C LEU A 804 5.03 18.12 -15.71
N LYS A 805 6.22 17.55 -15.83
CA LYS A 805 7.14 17.26 -14.73
C LYS A 805 8.56 17.63 -15.17
N THR A 806 9.35 18.14 -14.23
CA THR A 806 10.78 18.38 -14.47
C THR A 806 11.52 17.06 -14.67
N LYS A 807 12.77 17.11 -15.13
CA LYS A 807 13.61 15.92 -15.30
C LYS A 807 13.84 15.16 -13.98
N SER A 808 13.82 15.87 -12.86
CA SER A 808 13.93 15.29 -11.51
C SER A 808 12.58 14.69 -11.02
N GLY A 809 11.48 14.94 -11.74
CA GLY A 809 10.14 14.44 -11.42
C GLY A 809 9.26 15.40 -10.62
N PHE A 810 9.68 16.64 -10.35
CA PHE A 810 8.86 17.62 -9.62
C PHE A 810 7.72 18.17 -10.51
N THR A 811 6.52 18.25 -9.96
CA THR A 811 5.31 18.64 -10.71
C THR A 811 4.84 20.04 -10.37
N LEU A 812 3.94 20.60 -11.20
CA LEU A 812 3.27 21.86 -10.87
C LEU A 812 2.52 21.78 -9.52
N ASP A 813 1.88 20.65 -9.25
CA ASP A 813 1.13 20.43 -8.01
C ASP A 813 2.06 20.47 -6.79
N ASP A 814 3.28 19.94 -6.90
CA ASP A 814 4.26 20.05 -5.83
C ASP A 814 4.74 21.50 -5.65
N CYS A 815 4.90 22.28 -6.73
CA CYS A 815 5.25 23.70 -6.65
C CYS A 815 4.22 24.52 -5.87
N ILE A 816 2.92 24.29 -6.10
CA ILE A 816 1.84 25.11 -5.55
C ILE A 816 1.29 24.58 -4.21
N GLN A 817 1.65 23.38 -3.78
CA GLN A 817 1.03 22.72 -2.62
C GLN A 817 1.05 23.58 -1.36
N THR A 818 2.17 24.27 -1.12
CA THR A 818 2.29 25.19 0.03
C THR A 818 1.23 26.29 0.02
N GLY A 819 0.90 26.86 -1.13
CA GLY A 819 -0.15 27.87 -1.25
C GLY A 819 -1.55 27.28 -1.26
N VAL A 820 -1.74 26.07 -1.79
CA VAL A 820 -3.04 25.38 -1.77
C VAL A 820 -3.45 25.03 -0.33
N ASP A 821 -2.55 24.43 0.45
CA ASP A 821 -2.83 24.02 1.83
C ASP A 821 -2.88 25.19 2.81
N ASN A 822 -2.32 26.33 2.42
CA ASN A 822 -2.26 27.53 3.24
C ASN A 822 -2.89 28.72 2.50
N PRO A 823 -4.18 29.01 2.76
CA PRO A 823 -4.90 30.13 2.14
C PRO A 823 -4.27 31.50 2.33
N GLY A 824 -3.26 31.65 3.19
CA GLY A 824 -2.58 32.92 3.42
C GLY A 824 -3.19 33.69 4.60
N HIS A 825 -2.61 34.86 4.88
CA HIS A 825 -3.01 35.71 5.99
C HIS A 825 -3.77 36.95 5.46
N PRO A 826 -4.81 37.45 6.15
CA PRO A 826 -5.59 38.60 5.66
C PRO A 826 -4.75 39.87 5.41
N PHE A 827 -3.65 40.03 6.15
CA PHE A 827 -2.82 41.24 6.11
C PHE A 827 -1.46 41.07 5.42
N ILE A 828 -1.07 39.83 5.07
CA ILE A 828 0.25 39.54 4.50
C ILE A 828 0.07 38.76 3.19
N MET A 829 0.54 39.34 2.09
CA MET A 829 0.54 38.70 0.78
C MET A 829 1.75 37.77 0.63
N THR A 830 1.56 36.48 0.87
CA THR A 830 2.61 35.46 0.68
C THR A 830 2.77 35.09 -0.80
N VAL A 831 3.82 34.35 -1.14
CA VAL A 831 4.05 33.88 -2.52
C VAL A 831 3.10 32.73 -2.88
N GLY A 832 2.98 31.72 -2.02
CA GLY A 832 2.11 30.57 -2.24
C GLY A 832 2.67 29.47 -3.16
N MET A 833 3.95 29.53 -3.54
CA MET A 833 4.61 28.47 -4.30
C MET A 833 6.13 28.43 -4.09
N VAL A 834 6.73 27.29 -4.41
CA VAL A 834 8.18 27.00 -4.35
C VAL A 834 8.66 26.27 -5.60
N ALA A 835 9.96 26.34 -5.87
CA ALA A 835 10.62 25.52 -6.88
C ALA A 835 11.27 24.29 -6.23
N GLY A 836 11.14 23.13 -6.87
CA GLY A 836 11.80 21.89 -6.47
C GLY A 836 13.17 21.71 -7.12
N ASP A 837 13.42 22.37 -8.24
CA ASP A 837 14.70 22.41 -8.93
C ASP A 837 14.80 23.69 -9.78
N GLU A 838 15.94 23.90 -10.43
CA GLU A 838 16.16 25.07 -11.29
C GLU A 838 15.25 25.08 -12.53
N GLU A 839 14.91 23.90 -13.07
CA GLU A 839 14.08 23.74 -14.27
C GLU A 839 12.63 24.21 -14.03
N CYS A 840 12.14 24.20 -12.79
CA CYS A 840 10.82 24.72 -12.44
C CYS A 840 10.56 26.13 -12.97
N TYR A 841 11.57 27.02 -12.91
CA TYR A 841 11.45 28.40 -13.38
C TYR A 841 11.38 28.53 -14.91
N GLU A 842 11.80 27.50 -15.66
CA GLU A 842 11.72 27.45 -17.12
C GLU A 842 10.46 26.68 -17.57
N LEU A 843 10.22 25.49 -17.01
CA LEU A 843 9.12 24.60 -17.39
C LEU A 843 7.75 25.16 -16.99
N PHE A 844 7.67 25.80 -15.82
CA PHE A 844 6.42 26.38 -15.29
C PHE A 844 6.42 27.91 -15.37
N ALA A 845 7.23 28.50 -16.26
CA ALA A 845 7.40 29.95 -16.41
C ALA A 845 6.08 30.71 -16.59
N ASP A 846 5.09 30.11 -17.28
CA ASP A 846 3.77 30.72 -17.46
C ASP A 846 3.02 31.02 -16.14
N LEU A 847 3.41 30.38 -15.03
CA LEU A 847 2.95 30.72 -13.68
C LEU A 847 4.02 31.47 -12.88
N PHE A 848 5.28 31.02 -12.93
CA PHE A 848 6.36 31.64 -12.14
C PHE A 848 6.60 33.10 -12.53
N ASP A 849 6.63 33.45 -13.81
CA ASP A 849 6.91 34.81 -14.28
C ASP A 849 5.84 35.82 -13.80
N PRO A 850 4.52 35.58 -13.95
CA PRO A 850 3.50 36.47 -13.38
C PRO A 850 3.61 36.63 -11.86
N VAL A 851 3.95 35.56 -11.13
CA VAL A 851 4.12 35.60 -9.68
C VAL A 851 5.34 36.44 -9.28
N ILE A 852 6.45 36.27 -9.99
CA ILE A 852 7.68 37.05 -9.80
C ILE A 852 7.42 38.53 -10.08
N ASP A 853 6.79 38.84 -11.22
CA ASP A 853 6.44 40.20 -11.62
C ASP A 853 5.60 40.89 -10.55
N ALA A 854 4.51 40.24 -10.11
CA ALA A 854 3.61 40.78 -9.11
C ALA A 854 4.26 40.93 -7.71
N ARG A 855 5.02 39.92 -7.27
CA ARG A 855 5.69 39.94 -5.96
C ARG A 855 6.80 40.99 -5.89
N HIS A 856 7.48 41.27 -6.98
CA HIS A 856 8.64 42.17 -7.01
C HIS A 856 8.34 43.53 -7.65
N GLY A 857 7.06 43.93 -7.68
CA GLY A 857 6.65 45.29 -8.02
C GLY A 857 6.86 45.64 -9.50
N GLY A 858 6.62 44.69 -10.40
CA GLY A 858 6.75 44.87 -11.85
C GLY A 858 8.12 44.48 -12.39
N TYR A 859 8.64 43.30 -12.01
CA TYR A 859 9.86 42.72 -12.59
C TYR A 859 9.49 41.81 -13.78
N PRO A 860 9.41 42.34 -15.02
CA PRO A 860 8.91 41.57 -16.15
C PRO A 860 9.89 40.47 -16.55
N LYS A 861 9.39 39.41 -17.19
CA LYS A 861 10.19 38.27 -17.71
C LYS A 861 11.38 38.64 -18.62
N THR A 862 11.40 39.87 -19.16
CA THR A 862 12.49 40.38 -20.01
C THR A 862 13.53 41.20 -19.24
N ALA A 863 13.30 41.48 -17.95
CA ALA A 863 14.23 42.21 -17.12
C ALA A 863 15.52 41.41 -16.90
N LYS A 864 16.61 42.09 -16.61
CA LYS A 864 17.88 41.46 -16.24
C LYS A 864 18.27 41.90 -14.84
N HIS A 865 18.79 40.97 -14.06
CA HIS A 865 19.19 41.24 -12.69
C HIS A 865 20.64 41.73 -12.64
N PRO A 866 20.91 42.92 -12.06
CA PRO A 866 22.28 43.36 -11.82
C PRO A 866 22.86 42.69 -10.55
N THR A 867 24.09 42.19 -10.63
CA THR A 867 24.86 41.65 -9.48
C THR A 867 26.11 42.51 -9.26
N ASP A 868 26.35 42.92 -8.01
CA ASP A 868 27.52 43.73 -7.63
C ASP A 868 27.90 43.51 -6.16
N LEU A 869 28.91 42.67 -5.93
CA LEU A 869 29.47 42.35 -4.61
C LEU A 869 30.76 43.15 -4.30
N ASP A 870 30.92 44.34 -4.89
CA ASP A 870 32.06 45.22 -4.61
C ASP A 870 31.75 46.17 -3.44
N ALA A 871 32.12 45.75 -2.23
CA ALA A 871 31.89 46.52 -1.00
C ALA A 871 32.55 47.91 -1.01
N THR A 872 33.57 48.16 -1.84
CA THR A 872 34.23 49.47 -1.93
C THR A 872 33.34 50.57 -2.50
N LYS A 873 32.26 50.18 -3.20
CA LYS A 873 31.26 51.09 -3.76
C LYS A 873 30.22 51.55 -2.74
N LEU A 874 30.16 50.94 -1.56
CA LEU A 874 29.28 51.36 -0.48
C LEU A 874 29.78 52.66 0.16
N LYS A 875 28.89 53.64 0.32
CA LYS A 875 29.19 54.95 0.90
C LYS A 875 28.56 55.08 2.28
N GLY A 876 29.36 55.46 3.28
CA GLY A 876 28.93 55.56 4.68
C GLY A 876 28.68 54.20 5.32
N GLY A 877 27.94 54.18 6.44
CA GLY A 877 27.56 52.95 7.12
C GLY A 877 28.63 52.42 8.10
N ASP A 878 29.74 53.13 8.25
CA ASP A 878 30.73 53.00 9.32
C ASP A 878 30.51 54.00 10.46
N ASP A 879 29.54 54.91 10.30
CA ASP A 879 29.27 56.07 11.16
C ASP A 879 27.85 56.12 11.75
N LEU A 880 27.06 55.04 11.60
CA LEU A 880 25.71 54.97 12.18
C LEU A 880 25.77 55.03 13.72
N ASP A 881 24.88 55.84 14.31
CA ASP A 881 24.93 56.16 15.75
C ASP A 881 24.71 54.90 16.63
N PRO A 882 25.69 54.48 17.44
CA PRO A 882 25.61 53.26 18.25
C PRO A 882 24.59 53.36 19.40
N ALA A 883 24.10 54.56 19.75
CA ALA A 883 23.01 54.71 20.71
C ALA A 883 21.65 54.27 20.14
N PHE A 884 21.52 54.28 18.81
CA PHE A 884 20.29 53.92 18.10
C PHE A 884 20.44 52.59 17.36
N VAL A 885 21.59 52.35 16.70
CA VAL A 885 21.82 51.14 15.89
C VAL A 885 22.62 50.10 16.69
N LEU A 886 21.93 49.04 17.09
CA LEU A 886 22.40 48.06 18.08
C LEU A 886 23.20 46.90 17.46
N SER A 887 22.88 46.52 16.21
CA SER A 887 23.56 45.46 15.48
C SER A 887 23.31 45.57 13.99
N SER A 888 24.26 45.10 13.19
CA SER A 888 24.20 45.10 11.73
C SER A 888 24.33 43.67 11.21
N ARG A 889 23.52 43.32 10.19
CA ARG A 889 23.47 41.97 9.64
C ARG A 889 23.18 41.99 8.14
N VAL A 890 23.96 41.24 7.39
CA VAL A 890 23.74 40.98 5.95
C VAL A 890 23.68 39.48 5.75
N ARG A 891 22.63 38.99 5.07
CA ARG A 891 22.52 37.57 4.70
C ARG A 891 22.09 37.39 3.25
N THR A 892 22.42 36.25 2.67
CA THR A 892 21.86 35.81 1.39
C THR A 892 21.68 34.29 1.33
N GLY A 893 20.78 33.82 0.45
CA GLY A 893 20.67 32.41 0.08
C GLY A 893 21.50 32.09 -1.17
N ARG A 894 22.04 30.87 -1.27
CA ARG A 894 22.60 30.31 -2.53
C ARG A 894 22.27 28.83 -2.66
N CYS A 895 21.90 28.41 -3.88
CA CYS A 895 21.63 27.02 -4.24
C CYS A 895 22.64 26.50 -5.25
N ILE A 896 23.00 25.21 -5.16
CA ILE A 896 24.04 24.58 -5.97
C ILE A 896 23.41 23.98 -7.23
N ARG A 897 23.94 24.33 -8.41
CA ARG A 897 23.44 23.87 -9.70
C ARG A 897 23.58 22.35 -9.86
N GLY A 898 22.58 21.73 -10.48
CA GLY A 898 22.55 20.28 -10.76
C GLY A 898 22.04 19.40 -9.60
N ILE A 899 21.69 20.02 -8.46
CA ILE A 899 21.11 19.34 -7.29
C ILE A 899 19.73 19.93 -7.02
N SER A 900 18.72 19.09 -6.77
CA SER A 900 17.36 19.52 -6.48
C SER A 900 17.29 20.40 -5.21
N LEU A 901 16.38 21.36 -5.20
CA LEU A 901 16.14 22.30 -4.09
C LEU A 901 15.49 21.59 -2.89
N PRO A 902 15.54 22.16 -1.67
CA PRO A 902 15.04 21.52 -0.44
C PRO A 902 13.63 20.88 -0.50
N PRO A 903 12.63 21.44 -1.21
CA PRO A 903 11.32 20.79 -1.35
C PRO A 903 11.37 19.39 -2.01
N HIS A 904 12.31 19.19 -2.94
CA HIS A 904 12.39 17.99 -3.78
C HIS A 904 13.59 17.10 -3.49
N CYS A 905 14.68 17.67 -2.94
CA CYS A 905 15.93 16.94 -2.74
C CYS A 905 15.75 15.58 -2.05
N THR A 906 16.45 14.58 -2.56
CA THR A 906 16.56 13.27 -1.93
C THR A 906 17.50 13.32 -0.72
N ARG A 907 17.59 12.24 0.06
CA ARG A 907 18.54 12.16 1.17
C ARG A 907 19.98 12.23 0.66
N ALA A 908 20.26 11.55 -0.45
CA ALA A 908 21.57 11.56 -1.09
C ALA A 908 21.95 12.95 -1.63
N GLU A 909 21.02 13.64 -2.32
CA GLU A 909 21.24 15.01 -2.81
C GLU A 909 21.49 16.00 -1.65
N ARG A 910 20.79 15.82 -0.54
CA ARG A 910 20.95 16.67 0.63
C ARG A 910 22.31 16.46 1.32
N ALA A 911 22.73 15.22 1.49
CA ALA A 911 24.09 14.88 1.95
C ALA A 911 25.16 15.37 0.96
N MET A 912 24.85 15.28 -0.33
CA MET A 912 25.36 16.09 -1.45
C MET A 912 25.80 17.49 -1.05
N VAL A 913 24.78 18.32 -0.83
CA VAL A 913 24.90 19.74 -0.50
C VAL A 913 25.72 19.94 0.76
N GLU A 914 25.45 19.17 1.82
CA GLU A 914 26.21 19.25 3.07
C GLU A 914 27.69 19.04 2.81
N LYS A 915 28.04 17.95 2.12
CA LYS A 915 29.41 17.63 1.80
C LYS A 915 30.07 18.78 1.05
N ILE A 916 29.49 19.24 -0.07
CA ILE A 916 30.06 20.31 -0.90
C ILE A 916 30.32 21.58 -0.07
N CYS A 917 29.35 21.96 0.77
CA CYS A 917 29.44 23.16 1.59
C CYS A 917 30.51 23.02 2.67
N VAL A 918 30.55 21.92 3.43
CA VAL A 918 31.56 21.68 4.46
C VAL A 918 32.96 21.64 3.86
N ASP A 919 33.10 20.91 2.75
CA ASP A 919 34.33 20.82 1.97
C ASP A 919 34.85 22.19 1.48
N ALA A 920 33.95 23.14 1.19
CA ALA A 920 34.28 24.50 0.77
C ALA A 920 34.57 25.44 1.94
N LEU A 921 33.94 25.21 3.10
CA LEU A 921 34.11 26.01 4.31
C LEU A 921 35.39 25.64 5.08
N ASP A 922 35.83 24.39 4.98
CA ASP A 922 37.04 23.87 5.66
C ASP A 922 38.34 24.52 5.14
N VAL A 923 38.35 25.02 3.89
CA VAL A 923 39.51 25.71 3.31
C VAL A 923 39.58 27.20 3.66
N LEU A 924 38.57 27.74 4.36
CA LEU A 924 38.58 29.14 4.78
C LEU A 924 39.60 29.37 5.89
N ASP A 925 40.35 30.47 5.77
CA ASP A 925 41.44 30.82 6.67
C ASP A 925 41.30 32.22 7.28
N GLY A 926 42.27 32.60 8.12
CA GLY A 926 42.32 33.92 8.75
C GLY A 926 41.04 34.24 9.54
N PRO A 927 40.47 35.46 9.38
CA PRO A 927 39.22 35.87 10.05
C PRO A 927 37.99 35.04 9.66
N LEU A 928 38.07 34.25 8.58
CA LEU A 928 37.01 33.37 8.12
C LEU A 928 37.24 31.90 8.52
N LYS A 929 38.30 31.57 9.27
CA LYS A 929 38.47 30.22 9.80
C LYS A 929 37.35 29.90 10.80
N GLY A 930 36.74 28.72 10.68
CA GLY A 930 35.58 28.33 11.47
C GLY A 930 35.40 26.83 11.66
N THR A 931 34.27 26.47 12.25
CA THR A 931 33.91 25.09 12.61
C THR A 931 32.51 24.78 12.13
N TYR A 932 32.31 23.57 11.59
CA TYR A 932 30.99 23.02 11.24
C TYR A 932 30.39 22.23 12.40
N TYR A 933 29.10 22.44 12.63
CA TYR A 933 28.28 21.80 13.65
C TYR A 933 27.09 21.12 12.96
N PRO A 934 27.14 19.80 12.69
CA PRO A 934 25.99 19.08 12.18
C PRO A 934 24.87 19.06 13.22
N LEU A 935 23.62 19.19 12.79
CA LEU A 935 22.46 19.02 13.68
C LEU A 935 22.29 17.55 14.10
N THR A 936 22.60 16.60 13.22
CA THR A 936 22.62 15.19 13.57
C THR A 936 23.67 14.92 14.64
N GLY A 937 23.23 14.41 15.79
CA GLY A 937 24.10 14.10 16.92
C GLY A 937 24.61 15.31 17.71
N MET A 938 24.06 16.52 17.47
CA MET A 938 24.38 17.71 18.25
C MET A 938 24.01 17.51 19.73
N THR A 939 24.90 17.89 20.65
CA THR A 939 24.63 17.82 22.09
C THR A 939 23.74 18.99 22.54
N GLU A 940 22.93 18.78 23.57
CA GLU A 940 22.09 19.84 24.17
C GLU A 940 22.92 21.08 24.57
N GLU A 941 24.11 20.89 25.14
CA GLU A 941 25.01 22.00 25.50
C GLU A 941 25.43 22.84 24.26
N THR A 942 25.77 22.16 23.15
CA THR A 942 26.14 22.85 21.90
C THR A 942 24.93 23.57 21.32
N GLN A 943 23.77 22.91 21.34
CA GLN A 943 22.50 23.45 20.88
C GLN A 943 22.12 24.72 21.66
N ASP A 944 22.11 24.66 23.00
CA ASP A 944 21.81 25.79 23.88
C ASP A 944 22.75 26.97 23.65
N LYS A 945 24.03 26.70 23.43
CA LYS A 945 25.02 27.72 23.09
C LYS A 945 24.71 28.39 21.76
N LEU A 946 24.41 27.62 20.71
CA LEU A 946 24.05 28.16 19.40
C LEU A 946 22.71 28.93 19.44
N ILE A 947 21.76 28.52 20.29
CA ILE A 947 20.52 29.26 20.56
C ILE A 947 20.84 30.60 21.24
N ALA A 948 21.66 30.58 22.29
CA ALA A 948 22.05 31.78 23.04
C ALA A 948 22.85 32.78 22.18
N ASP A 949 23.63 32.28 21.21
CA ASP A 949 24.33 33.11 20.23
C ASP A 949 23.41 33.62 19.09
N HIS A 950 22.15 33.18 19.03
CA HIS A 950 21.18 33.41 17.94
C HIS A 950 21.63 32.86 16.58
N PHE A 951 22.33 31.71 16.59
CA PHE A 951 22.91 31.07 15.41
C PHE A 951 22.15 29.84 14.95
N LEU A 952 21.43 29.17 15.84
CA LEU A 952 20.64 27.98 15.50
C LEU A 952 19.37 28.35 14.73
N PHE A 953 19.07 27.57 13.68
CA PHE A 953 17.75 27.57 13.05
C PHE A 953 16.95 26.36 13.53
N ASP A 954 15.65 26.55 13.71
CA ASP A 954 14.75 25.53 14.23
C ASP A 954 14.27 24.56 13.15
N LYS A 955 13.77 23.40 13.59
CA LYS A 955 13.01 22.50 12.72
C LYS A 955 11.85 23.28 12.10
N PRO A 956 11.61 23.17 10.77
CA PRO A 956 10.44 23.77 10.17
C PRO A 956 9.17 23.21 10.80
N VAL A 957 8.43 24.08 11.50
CA VAL A 957 7.10 23.79 12.08
C VAL A 957 5.98 24.59 11.41
N SER A 958 6.36 25.56 10.57
CA SER A 958 5.39 26.36 9.83
C SER A 958 4.63 25.49 8.83
N PRO A 959 3.28 25.56 8.80
CA PRO A 959 2.46 24.89 7.80
C PRO A 959 2.90 25.15 6.35
N LEU A 960 3.48 26.33 6.06
CA LEU A 960 4.01 26.66 4.74
C LEU A 960 5.20 25.77 4.35
N LEU A 961 6.15 25.58 5.26
CA LEU A 961 7.36 24.80 5.02
C LEU A 961 7.07 23.29 5.08
N LEU A 962 6.16 22.87 5.94
CA LEU A 962 5.68 21.48 6.03
C LEU A 962 4.98 21.05 4.74
N ALA A 963 4.04 21.86 4.23
CA ALA A 963 3.35 21.58 2.96
C ALA A 963 4.27 21.61 1.73
N ALA A 964 5.42 22.30 1.83
CA ALA A 964 6.48 22.30 0.83
C ALA A 964 7.49 21.13 1.00
N ASN A 965 7.23 20.18 1.90
CA ASN A 965 8.10 19.03 2.20
C ASN A 965 9.52 19.41 2.71
N MET A 966 9.72 20.60 3.26
CA MET A 966 11.05 21.09 3.64
C MET A 966 11.55 20.53 4.98
N ALA A 967 10.66 19.93 5.78
CA ALA A 967 10.99 19.27 7.04
C ALA A 967 11.34 17.78 6.91
N ARG A 968 11.33 17.21 5.70
CA ARG A 968 11.61 15.78 5.48
C ARG A 968 13.00 15.40 5.99
N ASP A 969 13.08 14.19 6.55
CA ASP A 969 14.28 13.52 7.06
C ASP A 969 15.07 14.37 8.07
N TRP A 970 14.38 15.19 8.86
CA TRP A 970 15.02 16.08 9.81
C TRP A 970 15.66 15.30 10.99
N PRO A 971 16.89 15.64 11.45
CA PRO A 971 17.75 16.75 11.01
C PRO A 971 18.85 16.35 10.00
N GLN A 972 18.72 15.21 9.30
CA GLN A 972 19.79 14.63 8.48
C GLN A 972 20.37 15.63 7.47
N ALA A 973 21.71 15.71 7.42
CA ALA A 973 22.49 16.57 6.53
C ALA A 973 22.18 18.08 6.65
N ARG A 974 21.75 18.53 7.83
CA ARG A 974 21.62 19.96 8.16
C ARG A 974 22.67 20.33 9.19
N GLY A 975 23.14 21.57 9.11
CA GLY A 975 24.14 22.05 10.04
C GLY A 975 24.43 23.53 9.93
N ILE A 976 25.28 23.98 10.84
CA ILE A 976 25.69 25.37 10.96
C ILE A 976 27.20 25.40 10.97
N TRP A 977 27.77 26.26 10.14
CA TRP A 977 29.16 26.63 10.24
C TRP A 977 29.26 28.08 10.69
N HIS A 978 30.23 28.39 11.55
CA HIS A 978 30.57 29.78 11.86
C HIS A 978 32.07 29.96 12.07
N ASN A 979 32.57 31.17 11.77
CA ASN A 979 33.96 31.53 12.05
C ASN A 979 34.24 31.63 13.56
N ASN A 980 35.52 31.60 13.94
CA ASN A 980 35.94 31.65 15.35
C ASN A 980 35.47 32.92 16.08
N GLU A 981 35.36 34.03 15.35
CA GLU A 981 34.91 35.32 15.88
C GLU A 981 33.40 35.46 16.00
N LYS A 982 32.62 34.49 15.51
CA LYS A 982 31.15 34.52 15.53
C LYS A 982 30.55 35.71 14.76
N THR A 983 31.21 36.12 13.68
CA THR A 983 30.87 37.28 12.84
C THR A 983 30.52 36.91 11.39
N PHE A 984 30.77 35.66 10.98
CA PHE A 984 30.42 35.10 9.68
C PHE A 984 29.93 33.66 9.85
N LEU A 985 28.78 33.32 9.25
CA LEU A 985 28.07 32.06 9.44
C LEU A 985 27.48 31.54 8.13
N VAL A 986 27.32 30.23 8.04
CA VAL A 986 26.60 29.56 6.95
C VAL A 986 25.67 28.50 7.52
N TRP A 987 24.37 28.63 7.26
CA TRP A 987 23.42 27.53 7.47
C TRP A 987 23.37 26.67 6.23
N ILE A 988 23.25 25.35 6.41
CA ILE A 988 23.26 24.37 5.34
C ILE A 988 21.93 23.58 5.38
N ASN A 989 21.27 23.46 4.22
CA ASN A 989 20.04 22.70 4.00
C ASN A 989 18.82 23.12 4.85
N GLU A 990 18.66 24.43 5.08
CA GLU A 990 17.48 25.01 5.75
C GLU A 990 16.36 25.29 4.72
N GLU A 991 16.13 26.56 4.35
CA GLU A 991 15.13 26.93 3.33
C GLU A 991 15.70 26.83 1.89
N ASP A 992 17.01 27.03 1.79
CA ASP A 992 17.85 26.98 0.61
C ASP A 992 19.06 26.07 0.91
N HIS A 993 19.88 25.70 -0.08
CA HIS A 993 21.08 24.88 0.19
C HIS A 993 22.04 25.55 1.17
N THR A 994 22.20 26.87 1.04
CA THR A 994 23.01 27.68 1.96
C THR A 994 22.35 28.99 2.30
N ARG A 995 22.57 29.46 3.53
CA ARG A 995 22.27 30.82 3.96
C ARG A 995 23.53 31.43 4.57
N VAL A 996 24.20 32.28 3.79
CA VAL A 996 25.45 32.94 4.17
C VAL A 996 25.14 34.23 4.90
N ILE A 997 25.76 34.45 6.06
CA ILE A 997 25.43 35.52 7.00
C ILE A 997 26.71 36.18 7.48
N SER A 998 26.75 37.51 7.47
CA SER A 998 27.73 38.32 8.20
C SER A 998 26.99 39.21 9.18
N MET A 999 27.47 39.29 10.41
CA MET A 999 26.86 40.13 11.44
C MET A 999 27.85 40.57 12.51
N GLU A 1000 27.53 41.69 13.17
CA GLU A 1000 28.23 42.13 14.38
C GLU A 1000 27.35 43.09 15.20
N LYS A 1001 27.73 43.32 16.46
CA LYS A 1001 27.12 44.37 17.29
C LYS A 1001 27.55 45.76 16.82
N GLY A 1002 26.65 46.74 16.96
CA GLY A 1002 26.83 48.12 16.52
C GLY A 1002 26.39 48.39 15.07
N GLY A 1003 26.56 49.65 14.67
CA GLY A 1003 26.08 50.18 13.38
C GLY A 1003 27.05 50.11 12.21
N ASN A 1004 28.20 49.45 12.32
CA ASN A 1004 29.19 49.38 11.22
C ASN A 1004 28.80 48.33 10.16
N ILE A 1005 27.68 48.58 9.47
CA ILE A 1005 27.19 47.71 8.41
C ILE A 1005 28.16 47.65 7.22
N LYS A 1006 29.00 48.68 7.02
CA LYS A 1006 30.04 48.67 5.99
C LYS A 1006 31.05 47.53 6.19
N ARG A 1007 31.62 47.40 7.39
CA ARG A 1007 32.53 46.30 7.73
C ARG A 1007 31.84 44.94 7.67
N VAL A 1008 30.57 44.86 8.10
CA VAL A 1008 29.76 43.65 7.94
C VAL A 1008 29.63 43.25 6.48
N PHE A 1009 29.38 44.21 5.59
CA PHE A 1009 29.21 43.99 4.16
C PHE A 1009 30.54 43.67 3.45
N GLU A 1010 31.65 44.30 3.85
CA GLU A 1010 33.00 43.95 3.38
C GLU A 1010 33.31 42.48 3.69
N ARG A 1011 33.14 42.06 4.95
CA ARG A 1011 33.32 40.66 5.37
C ARG A 1011 32.35 39.72 4.65
N PHE A 1012 31.10 40.14 4.43
CA PHE A 1012 30.11 39.37 3.69
C PHE A 1012 30.55 39.12 2.25
N CYS A 1013 30.98 40.16 1.53
CA CYS A 1013 31.42 40.06 0.14
C CYS A 1013 32.67 39.18 0.02
N GLU A 1014 33.68 39.40 0.85
CA GLU A 1014 34.91 38.58 0.88
C GLU A 1014 34.58 37.12 1.19
N GLY A 1015 33.80 36.88 2.24
CA GLY A 1015 33.42 35.54 2.66
C GLY A 1015 32.61 34.80 1.60
N LEU A 1016 31.59 35.44 1.02
CA LEU A 1016 30.75 34.84 -0.01
C LEU A 1016 31.55 34.52 -1.28
N GLN A 1017 32.44 35.42 -1.72
CA GLN A 1017 33.29 35.18 -2.89
C GLN A 1017 34.28 34.03 -2.66
N LYS A 1018 34.87 33.92 -1.45
CA LYS A 1018 35.75 32.79 -1.11
C LYS A 1018 34.99 31.46 -1.05
N VAL A 1019 33.79 31.45 -0.47
CA VAL A 1019 32.93 30.25 -0.46
C VAL A 1019 32.58 29.84 -1.89
N GLU A 1020 32.17 30.78 -2.74
CA GLU A 1020 31.85 30.50 -4.14
C GLU A 1020 33.07 29.99 -4.92
N ALA A 1021 34.24 30.60 -4.72
CA ALA A 1021 35.49 30.16 -5.35
C ALA A 1021 35.89 28.75 -4.90
N ALA A 1022 35.72 28.42 -3.62
CA ALA A 1022 35.99 27.09 -3.07
C ALA A 1022 35.05 26.03 -3.68
N ILE A 1023 33.75 26.32 -3.78
CA ILE A 1023 32.75 25.45 -4.45
C ILE A 1023 33.13 25.25 -5.93
N LYS A 1024 33.48 26.33 -6.65
CA LYS A 1024 33.94 26.28 -8.04
C LYS A 1024 35.20 25.46 -8.24
N SER A 1025 36.16 25.56 -7.31
CA SER A 1025 37.40 24.77 -7.39
C SER A 1025 37.15 23.25 -7.34
N LYS A 1026 36.02 22.82 -6.79
CA LYS A 1026 35.58 21.42 -6.69
C LYS A 1026 34.62 21.01 -7.82
N GLY A 1027 34.43 21.85 -8.84
CA GLY A 1027 33.62 21.55 -10.02
C GLY A 1027 32.12 21.82 -9.86
N HIS A 1028 31.71 22.54 -8.82
CA HIS A 1028 30.32 22.92 -8.57
C HIS A 1028 30.12 24.42 -8.77
N GLU A 1029 28.87 24.86 -8.97
CA GLU A 1029 28.57 26.30 -9.04
C GLU A 1029 27.19 26.60 -8.46
N PHE A 1030 26.93 27.87 -8.19
CA PHE A 1030 25.60 28.29 -7.77
C PHE A 1030 24.63 28.42 -8.95
N MET A 1031 23.35 28.14 -8.73
CA MET A 1031 22.27 28.38 -9.68
C MET A 1031 22.15 29.89 -9.92
N TRP A 1032 22.33 30.31 -11.16
CA TRP A 1032 22.32 31.72 -11.55
C TRP A 1032 21.95 31.89 -13.03
N ASN A 1033 21.18 32.92 -13.37
CA ASN A 1033 20.98 33.34 -14.76
C ASN A 1033 20.75 34.86 -14.88
N ASP A 1034 20.90 35.40 -16.10
CA ASP A 1034 20.75 36.83 -16.41
C ASP A 1034 19.42 37.44 -15.95
N HIS A 1035 18.33 36.67 -16.01
CA HIS A 1035 16.99 37.17 -15.70
C HIS A 1035 16.72 37.15 -14.20
N LEU A 1036 16.96 36.02 -13.53
CA LEU A 1036 16.58 35.79 -12.14
C LEU A 1036 17.70 36.10 -11.14
N GLY A 1037 18.93 36.39 -11.60
CA GLY A 1037 20.08 36.42 -10.71
C GLY A 1037 20.31 35.04 -10.10
N PHE A 1038 20.60 34.98 -8.81
CA PHE A 1038 20.69 33.72 -8.08
C PHE A 1038 19.31 33.08 -7.90
N VAL A 1039 19.21 31.81 -8.27
CA VAL A 1039 17.97 31.03 -8.20
C VAL A 1039 17.88 30.32 -6.84
N LEU A 1040 16.74 30.48 -6.18
CA LEU A 1040 16.46 29.98 -4.83
C LEU A 1040 15.09 29.29 -4.76
N THR A 1041 14.80 28.64 -3.64
CA THR A 1041 13.58 27.84 -3.44
C THR A 1041 12.31 28.67 -3.59
N CYS A 1042 12.26 29.83 -2.94
CA CYS A 1042 11.10 30.72 -2.97
C CYS A 1042 11.30 31.83 -4.02
N PRO A 1043 10.31 32.10 -4.90
CA PRO A 1043 10.36 33.22 -5.83
C PRO A 1043 10.63 34.58 -5.17
N SER A 1044 10.28 34.76 -3.89
CA SER A 1044 10.56 36.02 -3.16
C SER A 1044 12.03 36.25 -2.83
N ASN A 1045 12.87 35.22 -2.89
CA ASN A 1045 14.29 35.30 -2.56
C ASN A 1045 15.18 35.41 -3.82
N LEU A 1046 14.62 35.39 -5.03
CA LEU A 1046 15.39 35.52 -6.28
C LEU A 1046 16.20 36.83 -6.37
N GLY A 1047 17.10 36.90 -7.34
CA GLY A 1047 17.97 38.04 -7.59
C GLY A 1047 19.23 37.95 -6.74
N THR A 1048 19.37 38.88 -5.81
CA THR A 1048 20.50 38.91 -4.88
C THR A 1048 20.37 37.86 -3.78
N GLY A 1049 19.14 37.45 -3.44
CA GLY A 1049 18.82 36.74 -2.19
C GLY A 1049 19.09 37.55 -0.92
N LEU A 1050 19.51 38.81 -1.06
CA LEU A 1050 20.14 39.56 0.01
C LEU A 1050 19.13 40.25 0.91
N ARG A 1051 19.26 40.01 2.21
CA ARG A 1051 18.66 40.82 3.26
C ARG A 1051 19.74 41.47 4.10
N ALA A 1052 19.92 42.76 3.92
CA ALA A 1052 20.71 43.62 4.78
C ALA A 1052 19.77 44.38 5.70
N GLY A 1053 20.12 44.46 6.98
CA GLY A 1053 19.34 45.18 7.96
C GLY A 1053 20.11 45.46 9.24
N VAL A 1054 19.50 46.29 10.06
CA VAL A 1054 20.03 46.66 11.37
C VAL A 1054 18.91 46.63 12.41
N HIS A 1055 19.28 46.35 13.65
CA HIS A 1055 18.40 46.65 14.78
C HIS A 1055 18.56 48.12 15.13
N VAL A 1056 17.49 48.90 14.98
CA VAL A 1056 17.48 50.34 15.25
C VAL A 1056 16.38 50.69 16.25
N LYS A 1057 16.74 51.47 17.28
CA LYS A 1057 15.85 51.94 18.35
C LYS A 1057 15.28 53.31 17.99
N ILE A 1058 13.99 53.37 17.66
CA ILE A 1058 13.28 54.59 17.23
C ILE A 1058 11.88 54.70 17.87
N PRO A 1059 11.80 54.83 19.21
CA PRO A 1059 10.54 54.77 19.96
C PRO A 1059 9.55 55.90 19.66
N LEU A 1060 10.00 57.06 19.19
CA LEU A 1060 9.12 58.17 18.85
C LEU A 1060 8.65 58.09 17.40
N LEU A 1061 9.57 57.95 16.45
CA LEU A 1061 9.29 57.90 15.02
C LEU A 1061 8.41 56.70 14.66
N SER A 1062 8.62 55.55 15.32
CA SER A 1062 7.80 54.35 15.07
C SER A 1062 6.32 54.51 15.43
N ARG A 1063 5.96 55.52 16.23
CA ARG A 1063 4.57 55.87 16.59
C ARG A 1063 3.98 56.95 15.68
N HIS A 1064 4.78 57.53 14.79
CA HIS A 1064 4.34 58.57 13.88
C HIS A 1064 3.45 57.96 12.77
N GLU A 1065 2.33 58.62 12.45
CA GLU A 1065 1.33 58.11 11.49
C GLU A 1065 1.91 57.84 10.08
N LYS A 1066 2.89 58.63 9.66
CA LYS A 1066 3.57 58.51 8.35
C LYS A 1066 4.70 57.47 8.32
N PHE A 1067 4.99 56.74 9.40
CA PHE A 1067 6.17 55.87 9.47
C PHE A 1067 6.14 54.74 8.43
N ASP A 1068 4.98 54.11 8.22
CA ASP A 1068 4.85 53.01 7.25
C ASP A 1068 4.98 53.50 5.81
N ALA A 1069 4.36 54.64 5.48
CA ALA A 1069 4.52 55.29 4.18
C ALA A 1069 5.98 55.71 3.91
N LEU A 1070 6.70 56.16 4.95
CA LEU A 1070 8.13 56.46 4.85
C LEU A 1070 8.95 55.21 4.51
N LEU A 1071 8.73 54.10 5.22
CA LEU A 1071 9.45 52.86 4.94
C LEU A 1071 9.16 52.33 3.53
N GLU A 1072 7.90 52.36 3.09
CA GLU A 1072 7.50 51.97 1.74
C GLU A 1072 8.23 52.83 0.69
N LYS A 1073 8.27 54.15 0.89
CA LYS A 1073 8.97 55.08 -0.01
C LYS A 1073 10.48 54.82 -0.08
N LEU A 1074 11.09 54.48 1.06
CA LEU A 1074 12.51 54.13 1.16
C LEU A 1074 12.81 52.71 0.67
N ARG A 1075 11.78 51.93 0.31
CA ARG A 1075 11.88 50.50 -0.05
C ARG A 1075 12.50 49.67 1.07
N LEU A 1076 12.18 50.04 2.31
CA LEU A 1076 12.56 49.35 3.54
C LEU A 1076 11.34 48.66 4.16
N GLN A 1077 11.60 47.63 4.97
CA GLN A 1077 10.60 46.92 5.75
C GLN A 1077 11.02 46.87 7.22
N LYS A 1078 10.04 46.86 8.13
CA LYS A 1078 10.24 46.70 9.57
C LYS A 1078 9.80 45.32 10.05
N ARG A 1079 10.53 44.75 11.03
CA ARG A 1079 10.12 43.57 11.80
C ARG A 1079 10.45 43.75 13.29
N GLY A 1080 9.87 42.92 14.15
CA GLY A 1080 10.27 42.88 15.57
C GLY A 1080 11.66 42.30 15.78
N THR A 1081 12.10 42.32 17.03
CA THR A 1081 13.48 42.01 17.45
C THR A 1081 13.86 40.52 17.32
N GLY A 1082 12.88 39.63 17.16
CA GLY A 1082 13.09 38.19 16.95
C GLY A 1082 12.84 37.69 15.53
N GLY A 1083 12.62 38.59 14.55
CA GLY A 1083 12.39 38.22 13.14
C GLY A 1083 10.93 38.38 12.69
N VAL A 1084 10.51 37.55 11.71
CA VAL A 1084 9.14 37.60 11.14
C VAL A 1084 8.12 37.40 12.26
N ASP A 1085 7.07 38.23 12.28
CA ASP A 1085 5.93 38.10 13.21
C ASP A 1085 6.26 38.25 14.71
N THR A 1086 7.41 38.83 15.05
CA THR A 1086 7.74 39.19 16.43
C THR A 1086 7.40 40.66 16.74
N ALA A 1087 7.07 40.96 18.00
CA ALA A 1087 6.85 42.34 18.44
C ALA A 1087 8.17 43.11 18.55
N SER A 1088 8.15 44.42 18.34
CA SER A 1088 9.26 45.29 18.68
C SER A 1088 9.40 45.41 20.21
N THR A 1089 10.62 45.32 20.74
CA THR A 1089 10.91 45.60 22.15
C THR A 1089 11.41 47.04 22.30
N ASP A 1090 10.76 47.84 23.12
CA ASP A 1090 11.17 49.22 23.47
C ASP A 1090 11.40 50.16 22.27
N GLY A 1091 10.58 50.02 21.21
CA GLY A 1091 10.72 50.81 19.99
C GLY A 1091 11.89 50.40 19.09
N THR A 1092 12.45 49.21 19.31
CA THR A 1092 13.52 48.63 18.48
C THR A 1092 12.94 47.77 17.36
N PHE A 1093 13.36 48.02 16.12
CA PHE A 1093 12.93 47.29 14.94
C PHE A 1093 14.13 46.75 14.15
N ASP A 1094 13.97 45.58 13.52
CA ASP A 1094 14.81 45.14 12.41
C ASP A 1094 14.34 45.89 11.14
N ILE A 1095 15.12 46.89 10.73
CA ILE A 1095 14.90 47.63 9.49
C ILE A 1095 15.81 47.05 8.43
N SER A 1096 15.22 46.56 7.34
CA SER A 1096 15.94 45.89 6.25
C SER A 1096 15.41 46.29 4.88
N ASN A 1097 16.16 46.01 3.82
CA ASN A 1097 15.70 46.21 2.44
C ASN A 1097 14.46 45.34 2.14
N ALA A 1098 13.51 45.88 1.39
CA ALA A 1098 12.32 45.15 0.91
C ALA A 1098 12.61 44.36 -0.38
N ASP A 1099 13.40 44.93 -1.29
CA ASP A 1099 13.70 44.35 -2.60
C ASP A 1099 14.77 43.27 -2.55
N ARG A 1100 14.72 42.35 -3.51
CA ARG A 1100 15.71 41.27 -3.69
C ARG A 1100 16.19 41.15 -5.12
N ILE A 1101 15.33 41.43 -6.10
CA ILE A 1101 15.60 41.35 -7.54
C ILE A 1101 15.53 42.73 -8.18
N GLY A 1102 16.13 42.89 -9.37
CA GLY A 1102 16.22 44.16 -10.10
C GLY A 1102 17.19 45.22 -9.54
N VAL A 1103 17.78 44.99 -8.37
CA VAL A 1103 18.71 45.92 -7.68
C VAL A 1103 19.91 45.13 -7.16
N SER A 1104 21.13 45.65 -7.32
CA SER A 1104 22.35 44.92 -6.93
C SER A 1104 22.58 44.89 -5.41
N GLU A 1105 23.45 44.00 -4.94
CA GLU A 1105 23.75 43.83 -3.52
C GLU A 1105 24.25 45.13 -2.86
N VAL A 1106 25.22 45.81 -3.48
CA VAL A 1106 25.72 47.12 -3.01
C VAL A 1106 24.58 48.14 -2.92
N GLN A 1107 23.71 48.21 -3.94
CA GLN A 1107 22.62 49.16 -3.96
C GLN A 1107 21.59 48.89 -2.85
N LEU A 1108 21.27 47.62 -2.59
CA LEU A 1108 20.36 47.24 -1.50
C LEU A 1108 20.92 47.62 -0.13
N VAL A 1109 22.22 47.40 0.10
CA VAL A 1109 22.89 47.82 1.35
C VAL A 1109 22.95 49.34 1.46
N GLN A 1110 23.20 50.05 0.36
CA GLN A 1110 23.19 51.51 0.34
C GLN A 1110 21.81 52.09 0.74
N MET A 1111 20.71 51.49 0.25
CA MET A 1111 19.35 51.90 0.64
C MET A 1111 19.13 51.76 2.16
N VAL A 1112 19.66 50.70 2.78
CA VAL A 1112 19.58 50.50 4.22
C VAL A 1112 20.42 51.55 4.96
N VAL A 1113 21.66 51.80 4.53
CA VAL A 1113 22.53 52.82 5.13
C VAL A 1113 21.86 54.20 5.10
N ASP A 1114 21.41 54.63 3.93
CA ASP A 1114 20.83 55.96 3.72
C ASP A 1114 19.51 56.10 4.50
N GLY A 1115 18.65 55.08 4.42
CA GLY A 1115 17.35 55.09 5.07
C GLY A 1115 17.48 55.05 6.60
N VAL A 1116 18.31 54.19 7.17
CA VAL A 1116 18.55 54.14 8.62
C VAL A 1116 19.15 55.46 9.12
N GLY A 1117 20.09 56.05 8.37
CA GLY A 1117 20.63 57.37 8.69
C GLY A 1117 19.54 58.44 8.80
N LEU A 1118 18.58 58.43 7.86
CA LEU A 1118 17.42 59.33 7.91
C LEU A 1118 16.51 59.04 9.10
N LEU A 1119 16.18 57.77 9.37
CA LEU A 1119 15.33 57.38 10.50
C LEU A 1119 15.92 57.82 11.84
N VAL A 1120 17.22 57.62 12.05
CA VAL A 1120 17.91 58.07 13.26
C VAL A 1120 17.94 59.59 13.36
N LYS A 1121 18.13 60.31 12.23
CA LYS A 1121 18.07 61.77 12.22
C LYS A 1121 16.68 62.29 12.63
N MET A 1122 15.62 61.67 12.11
CA MET A 1122 14.24 62.02 12.45
C MET A 1122 13.91 61.70 13.91
N GLU A 1123 14.36 60.55 14.42
CA GLU A 1123 14.20 60.20 15.84
C GLU A 1123 14.88 61.22 16.76
N LYS A 1124 16.12 61.63 16.43
CA LYS A 1124 16.83 62.66 17.19
C LYS A 1124 16.11 64.00 17.20
N ALA A 1125 15.55 64.41 16.06
CA ALA A 1125 14.74 65.63 15.97
C ALA A 1125 13.49 65.53 16.87
N LEU A 1126 12.77 64.41 16.82
CA LEU A 1126 11.63 64.17 17.72
C LEU A 1126 12.03 64.18 19.20
N MET A 1127 13.18 63.59 19.56
CA MET A 1127 13.71 63.62 20.93
C MET A 1127 14.08 65.04 21.39
N ALA A 1128 14.46 65.92 20.46
CA ALA A 1128 14.73 67.33 20.72
C ALA A 1128 13.47 68.21 20.70
N GLY A 1129 12.29 67.64 20.38
CA GLY A 1129 11.03 68.38 20.24
C GLY A 1129 10.93 69.20 18.95
N GLU A 1130 11.69 68.84 17.91
CA GLU A 1130 11.69 69.50 16.60
C GLU A 1130 10.67 68.87 15.63
N GLU A 1131 10.16 69.69 14.70
CA GLU A 1131 9.27 69.24 13.62
C GLU A 1131 10.04 68.44 12.56
N ILE A 1132 9.47 67.30 12.13
CA ILE A 1132 10.11 66.39 11.16
C ILE A 1132 9.49 66.40 9.76
N ASP A 1133 8.42 67.19 9.54
CA ASP A 1133 7.71 67.23 8.25
C ASP A 1133 8.64 67.59 7.06
N GLY A 1134 9.63 68.45 7.29
CA GLY A 1134 10.62 68.82 6.27
C GLY A 1134 11.66 67.73 5.95
N LEU A 1135 11.72 66.65 6.74
CA LEU A 1135 12.65 65.53 6.55
C LEU A 1135 12.03 64.37 5.75
N PHE A 1136 10.70 64.35 5.57
CA PHE A 1136 10.05 63.32 4.76
C PHE A 1136 10.43 63.46 3.28
N PRO A 1137 10.76 62.35 2.60
CA PRO A 1137 10.95 62.34 1.16
C PRO A 1137 9.67 62.81 0.45
N LYS A 1138 9.82 63.50 -0.69
CA LYS A 1138 8.65 63.97 -1.47
C LYS A 1138 7.68 62.83 -1.79
N GLY A 1139 6.41 63.02 -1.41
CA GLY A 1139 5.32 62.06 -1.63
C GLY A 1139 5.05 61.12 -0.44
N VAL A 1140 5.53 61.45 0.76
CA VAL A 1140 5.16 60.84 2.05
C VAL A 1140 4.48 61.90 2.91
#